data_AF-A0A7X8UIW5-F1
#
_entry.id   AF-A0A7X8UIW5-F1
#
_cell.length_a   1.000
_cell.length_b   1.000
_cell.length_c   1.000
_cell.angle_alpha   90.00
_cell.angle_beta   90.00
_cell.angle_gamma   90.00
#
_symmetry.space_group_name_H-M   'P 1'
#
loop_
_entity.id
_entity.type
_entity.pdbx_description
1 polymer ?
#
loop_
_entity_poly.entity_id
_entity_poly.type
_entity_poly.pdbx_seq_one_letter_code
_entity_poly.pdbx_strand_id
1 'polypeptide(L)'
;MAMSRVVLIILDGAGVGALPDAPTYGDEGSDTLGNLSRVIRLRLPNFQRLGLGNIEPLMGVLPASDPLCLPGRLAPLSVGKDSTVGHWEHMGLVTVHPFPTYPNGFPQEVIQDFQARIGREVLGNKPASGTAIIAELGEEHMTTGRPIVYTSADSVFQIAAHVEVAPLELLYSWCRIARDLLQGRHGVARVIARPFTGPVGAFVRTKDRRDFSLEPPRPLYLDALKEAGVPVLALGKVAEIFVQRGVKKQVRVASNAENLALIVDLLSGRPAGDSSASRFEDGLLLTNLVDFDMVWGHRNDVEGFARGLQAVDAALPRILAALRPGDHLLLTADHGVDPTTPSTDHSREYVPLLFHPRPAGAPAAVYEGRFSDTGATIYNLLTGDRPRLGGTVITDLKPERGWRRYTPVVHASESAEGRIPVRLGPEEAQGAGDWLTREVGEASDAAVILGSGLDLDPGFREEVLAEVPYRSIPWWPGGSVEGHAQMLRVVRRKGRRVALLHGRSHEYEGLDLGEVQLPVRAVAAWGCRKLVTTTASGAVAETLVPAEVVPIRWVLDMQYPGSGGKPVRLDGTGETLLSLLGHTGGVHASVGGPQYETPAELKVLRALGVDTVSMSPAAEVRAAHDEGMDLAVLAVVANTGDTTHAEVLAGSARAGKRLTELIEVVIAAWFPHDIS
;
A
#
# COMPACT_ATOMS: atom_id res chain seq x y z
N MET A 1 20.77 -31.24 -14.07
CA MET A 1 19.47 -30.75 -13.59
C MET A 1 18.92 -29.82 -14.66
N ALA A 2 17.62 -29.84 -14.96
CA ALA A 2 17.07 -28.82 -15.86
C ALA A 2 17.29 -27.44 -15.20
N MET A 3 17.85 -26.49 -15.95
CA MET A 3 18.10 -25.13 -15.46
C MET A 3 16.73 -24.46 -15.17
N SER A 4 16.61 -23.77 -14.04
CA SER A 4 15.37 -23.10 -13.62
C SER A 4 15.06 -21.87 -14.48
N ARG A 5 13.77 -21.57 -14.68
CA ARG A 5 13.32 -20.31 -15.31
C ARG A 5 12.79 -19.36 -14.25
N VAL A 6 13.10 -18.08 -14.38
CA VAL A 6 12.44 -17.02 -13.60
C VAL A 6 11.76 -16.05 -14.56
N VAL A 7 10.49 -15.74 -14.30
CA VAL A 7 9.69 -14.79 -15.06
C VAL A 7 9.45 -13.57 -14.19
N LEU A 8 9.95 -12.41 -14.61
CA LEU A 8 9.68 -11.12 -13.97
C LEU A 8 8.76 -10.30 -14.88
N ILE A 9 7.57 -10.00 -14.39
CA ILE A 9 6.57 -9.15 -15.05
C ILE A 9 6.43 -7.86 -14.23
N ILE A 10 6.81 -6.73 -14.83
CA ILE A 10 6.62 -5.39 -14.26
C ILE A 10 5.34 -4.80 -14.85
N LEU A 11 4.38 -4.44 -13.99
CA LEU A 11 3.15 -3.73 -14.30
C LEU A 11 3.45 -2.23 -14.16
N ASP A 12 4.02 -1.62 -15.19
CA ASP A 12 4.57 -0.24 -15.19
C ASP A 12 3.60 0.76 -14.52
N GLY A 13 4.01 1.36 -13.39
CA GLY A 13 3.18 2.31 -12.66
C GLY A 13 2.03 1.76 -11.79
N ALA A 14 1.84 0.44 -11.64
CA ALA A 14 0.79 -0.14 -10.79
C ALA A 14 1.14 -0.15 -9.28
N GLY A 15 1.23 1.04 -8.67
CA GLY A 15 1.53 1.26 -7.25
C GLY A 15 0.45 0.78 -6.26
N VAL A 16 0.85 0.60 -5.00
CA VAL A 16 0.02 0.09 -3.88
C VAL A 16 0.14 0.97 -2.64
N GLY A 17 -0.01 2.28 -2.83
CA GLY A 17 -0.08 3.25 -1.74
C GLY A 17 1.20 4.07 -1.57
N ALA A 18 1.01 5.33 -1.17
CA ALA A 18 2.06 6.31 -0.96
C ALA A 18 3.15 5.81 0.01
N LEU A 19 4.40 6.14 -0.30
CA LEU A 19 5.51 5.99 0.63
C LEU A 19 5.48 7.09 1.71
N PRO A 20 6.12 6.88 2.87
CA PRO A 20 6.25 7.91 3.90
C PRO A 20 6.93 9.20 3.42
N ASP A 21 7.77 9.13 2.38
CA ASP A 21 8.44 10.29 1.77
C ASP A 21 7.61 10.96 0.65
N ALA A 22 6.44 10.42 0.28
CA ALA A 22 5.59 10.95 -0.79
C ALA A 22 5.25 12.45 -0.69
N PRO A 23 5.01 13.05 0.50
CA PRO A 23 4.79 14.50 0.60
C PRO A 23 5.94 15.35 0.05
N THR A 24 7.19 14.85 0.10
CA THR A 24 8.35 15.57 -0.47
C THR A 24 8.33 15.64 -1.99
N TYR A 25 7.55 14.77 -2.64
CA TYR A 25 7.33 14.72 -4.08
C TYR A 25 6.00 15.34 -4.50
N GLY A 26 5.19 15.81 -3.54
CA GLY A 26 3.82 16.28 -3.80
C GLY A 26 2.82 15.15 -4.06
N ASP A 27 3.15 13.92 -3.67
CA ASP A 27 2.38 12.71 -3.98
C ASP A 27 1.60 12.18 -2.75
N GLU A 28 1.32 13.03 -1.77
CA GLU A 28 0.54 12.66 -0.58
C GLU A 28 -0.85 12.16 -0.98
N GLY A 29 -1.25 11.00 -0.45
CA GLY A 29 -2.53 10.36 -0.77
C GLY A 29 -2.57 9.57 -2.08
N SER A 30 -1.46 9.49 -2.83
CA SER A 30 -1.36 8.59 -3.98
C SER A 30 -1.51 7.13 -3.55
N ASP A 31 -2.32 6.37 -4.29
CA ASP A 31 -2.56 4.95 -4.04
C ASP A 31 -3.14 4.35 -5.31
N THR A 32 -2.29 4.06 -6.30
CA THR A 32 -2.71 3.75 -7.66
C THR A 32 -3.77 2.64 -7.68
N LEU A 33 -3.47 1.44 -7.16
CA LEU A 33 -4.44 0.35 -7.17
C LEU A 33 -5.59 0.56 -6.17
N GLY A 34 -5.31 1.13 -4.99
CA GLY A 34 -6.33 1.39 -3.99
C GLY A 34 -7.36 2.41 -4.48
N ASN A 35 -6.93 3.62 -4.87
CA ASN A 35 -7.75 4.69 -5.44
C ASN A 35 -8.46 4.24 -6.71
N LEU A 36 -7.80 3.50 -7.61
CA LEU A 36 -8.47 2.92 -8.76
C LEU A 36 -9.66 2.05 -8.32
N SER A 37 -9.47 1.20 -7.30
CA SER A 37 -10.55 0.37 -6.75
C SER A 37 -11.65 1.20 -6.06
N ARG A 38 -11.29 2.38 -5.54
CA ARG A 38 -12.24 3.36 -4.96
C ARG A 38 -13.21 3.89 -6.00
N VAL A 39 -12.71 4.18 -7.21
CA VAL A 39 -13.52 4.72 -8.31
C VAL A 39 -14.27 3.61 -9.06
N ILE A 40 -13.61 2.46 -9.29
CA ILE A 40 -14.19 1.34 -10.04
C ILE A 40 -13.97 0.05 -9.26
N ARG A 41 -15.06 -0.64 -8.89
CA ARG A 41 -14.97 -1.96 -8.28
C ARG A 41 -14.23 -2.94 -9.19
N LEU A 42 -13.03 -3.32 -8.79
CA LEU A 42 -12.17 -4.23 -9.55
C LEU A 42 -12.77 -5.64 -9.56
N ARG A 43 -12.53 -6.37 -10.65
CA ARG A 43 -12.94 -7.78 -10.80
C ARG A 43 -11.73 -8.58 -11.23
N LEU A 44 -10.89 -8.95 -10.27
CA LEU A 44 -9.60 -9.60 -10.49
C LEU A 44 -9.51 -10.93 -9.70
N PRO A 45 -10.32 -11.94 -10.05
CA PRO A 45 -10.40 -13.19 -9.28
C PRO A 45 -9.08 -13.97 -9.24
N ASN A 46 -8.25 -13.87 -10.29
CA ASN A 46 -6.98 -14.60 -10.34
C ASN A 46 -5.93 -13.89 -9.49
N PHE A 47 -5.85 -12.56 -9.55
CA PHE A 47 -5.03 -11.76 -8.64
C PHE A 47 -5.45 -11.94 -7.19
N GLN A 48 -6.75 -12.00 -6.90
CA GLN A 48 -7.26 -12.37 -5.57
C GLN A 48 -6.68 -13.71 -5.12
N ARG A 49 -6.75 -14.75 -5.96
CA ARG A 49 -6.18 -16.08 -5.66
C ARG A 49 -4.65 -16.05 -5.48
N LEU A 50 -3.94 -15.20 -6.22
CA LEU A 50 -2.51 -14.99 -6.03
C LEU A 50 -2.17 -14.27 -4.72
N GLY A 51 -3.11 -13.50 -4.18
CA GLY A 51 -2.95 -12.78 -2.92
C GLY A 51 -2.79 -11.27 -3.06
N LEU A 52 -3.19 -10.67 -4.19
CA LEU A 52 -3.13 -9.21 -4.37
C LEU A 52 -3.92 -8.47 -3.27
N GLY A 53 -5.13 -8.96 -2.95
CA GLY A 53 -5.93 -8.43 -1.85
C GLY A 53 -5.28 -8.59 -0.47
N ASN A 54 -4.34 -9.52 -0.30
CA ASN A 54 -3.60 -9.68 0.96
C ASN A 54 -2.56 -8.58 1.14
N ILE A 55 -2.01 -8.04 0.05
CA ILE A 55 -1.10 -6.88 0.10
C ILE A 55 -1.94 -5.68 0.55
N GLU A 56 -3.01 -5.41 -0.19
CA GLU A 56 -3.84 -4.24 0.00
C GLU A 56 -5.36 -4.50 0.00
N PRO A 57 -6.16 -3.91 0.92
CA PRO A 57 -7.54 -3.53 0.72
C PRO A 57 -7.81 -2.96 -0.67
N LEU A 58 -8.50 -3.75 -1.49
CA LEU A 58 -8.89 -3.39 -2.84
C LEU A 58 -10.36 -3.75 -3.04
N MET A 59 -11.18 -2.78 -3.41
CA MET A 59 -12.60 -2.99 -3.66
C MET A 59 -12.81 -4.00 -4.79
N GLY A 60 -13.42 -5.15 -4.46
CA GLY A 60 -13.71 -6.22 -5.41
C GLY A 60 -12.58 -7.25 -5.61
N VAL A 61 -11.45 -7.11 -4.89
CA VAL A 61 -10.38 -8.11 -4.82
C VAL A 61 -10.18 -8.47 -3.36
N LEU A 62 -10.96 -9.45 -2.91
CA LEU A 62 -10.89 -9.88 -1.52
C LEU A 62 -9.58 -10.65 -1.26
N PRO A 63 -9.14 -10.74 -0.01
CA PRO A 63 -7.86 -11.39 0.25
C PRO A 63 -8.03 -12.91 0.31
N ALA A 64 -7.02 -13.64 -0.15
CA ALA A 64 -7.05 -15.09 -0.12
C ALA A 64 -6.67 -15.62 1.27
N SER A 65 -7.40 -16.61 1.75
CA SER A 65 -7.06 -17.33 2.99
C SER A 65 -5.76 -18.13 2.86
N ASP A 66 -5.50 -18.66 1.66
CA ASP A 66 -4.27 -19.35 1.30
C ASP A 66 -3.78 -18.87 -0.07
N PRO A 67 -3.04 -17.75 -0.14
CA PRO A 67 -2.57 -17.18 -1.40
C PRO A 67 -1.53 -18.08 -2.07
N LEU A 68 -1.63 -18.21 -3.40
CA LEU A 68 -0.67 -18.99 -4.20
C LEU A 68 0.72 -18.35 -4.29
N CYS A 69 0.80 -17.04 -4.09
CA CYS A 69 2.05 -16.30 -4.00
C CYS A 69 2.34 -15.94 -2.55
N LEU A 70 3.59 -15.56 -2.28
CA LEU A 70 3.91 -14.69 -1.17
C LEU A 70 3.46 -13.27 -1.54
N PRO A 71 2.44 -12.70 -0.85
CA PRO A 71 2.08 -11.31 -1.01
C PRO A 71 3.11 -10.42 -0.31
N GLY A 72 3.50 -9.33 -0.95
CA GLY A 72 4.40 -8.33 -0.39
C GLY A 72 4.17 -6.95 -0.98
N ARG A 73 4.81 -5.94 -0.39
CA ARG A 73 5.00 -4.64 -1.03
C ARG A 73 6.48 -4.25 -0.95
N LEU A 74 6.99 -3.67 -2.03
CA LEU A 74 8.38 -3.26 -2.13
C LEU A 74 8.46 -1.74 -2.05
N ALA A 75 9.45 -1.23 -1.32
CA ALA A 75 9.77 0.18 -1.24
C ALA A 75 11.05 0.47 -2.03
N PRO A 76 11.11 1.53 -2.85
CA PRO A 76 12.36 1.97 -3.44
C PRO A 76 13.30 2.53 -2.35
N LEU A 77 14.59 2.33 -2.53
CA LEU A 77 15.66 3.03 -1.81
C LEU A 77 16.15 4.25 -2.60
N SER A 78 15.95 4.23 -3.91
CA SER A 78 16.37 5.30 -4.79
C SER A 78 15.50 6.54 -4.61
N VAL A 79 16.10 7.71 -4.81
CA VAL A 79 15.42 9.01 -4.64
C VAL A 79 14.59 9.42 -5.86
N GLY A 80 14.79 8.79 -7.02
CA GLY A 80 13.96 9.03 -8.20
C GLY A 80 12.67 8.21 -8.18
N LYS A 81 11.63 8.72 -8.86
CA LYS A 81 10.35 8.03 -9.11
C LYS A 81 10.09 7.71 -10.59
N ASP A 82 11.11 7.88 -11.46
CA ASP A 82 11.00 7.56 -12.89
C ASP A 82 11.26 6.07 -13.17
N SER A 83 10.72 5.57 -14.27
CA SER A 83 10.81 4.15 -14.63
C SER A 83 12.25 3.65 -14.76
N THR A 84 13.20 4.51 -15.14
CA THR A 84 14.62 4.13 -15.25
C THR A 84 15.18 3.75 -13.89
N VAL A 85 14.94 4.59 -12.89
CA VAL A 85 15.40 4.37 -11.52
C VAL A 85 14.75 3.14 -10.91
N GLY A 86 13.43 2.98 -11.05
CA GLY A 86 12.71 1.81 -10.53
C GLY A 86 13.24 0.50 -11.11
N HIS A 87 13.38 0.42 -12.44
CA HIS A 87 13.90 -0.75 -13.12
C HIS A 87 15.38 -1.05 -12.77
N TRP A 88 16.22 -0.02 -12.65
CA TRP A 88 17.61 -0.18 -12.23
C TRP A 88 17.70 -0.73 -10.82
N GLU A 89 16.85 -0.26 -9.90
CA GLU A 89 16.85 -0.75 -8.53
C GLU A 89 16.38 -2.19 -8.45
N HIS A 90 15.34 -2.59 -9.21
CA HIS A 90 14.95 -4.00 -9.33
C HIS A 90 16.09 -4.91 -9.79
N MET A 91 17.08 -4.36 -10.49
CA MET A 91 18.30 -5.04 -10.92
C MET A 91 19.54 -4.67 -10.08
N GLY A 92 19.33 -4.20 -8.85
CA GLY A 92 20.36 -4.10 -7.80
C GLY A 92 21.06 -2.74 -7.70
N LEU A 93 20.69 -1.75 -8.52
CA LEU A 93 21.32 -0.43 -8.54
C LEU A 93 20.44 0.61 -7.86
N VAL A 94 20.83 0.99 -6.64
CA VAL A 94 20.22 2.11 -5.90
C VAL A 94 20.77 3.44 -6.40
N THR A 95 19.89 4.36 -6.75
CA THR A 95 20.22 5.71 -7.23
C THR A 95 19.96 6.73 -6.12
N VAL A 96 21.02 7.19 -5.46
CA VAL A 96 20.93 8.10 -4.29
C VAL A 96 20.93 9.59 -4.67
N HIS A 97 21.19 9.91 -5.93
CA HIS A 97 21.15 11.27 -6.46
C HIS A 97 20.10 11.35 -7.57
N PRO A 98 19.14 12.28 -7.51
CA PRO A 98 18.11 12.38 -8.52
C PRO A 98 18.74 12.81 -9.85
N PHE A 99 18.13 12.39 -10.95
CA PHE A 99 18.51 12.94 -12.25
C PHE A 99 18.17 14.44 -12.31
N PRO A 100 19.03 15.27 -12.94
CA PRO A 100 18.81 16.71 -12.99
C PRO A 100 17.57 17.06 -13.83
N THR A 101 16.71 17.91 -13.31
CA THR A 101 15.59 18.52 -14.03
C THR A 101 15.89 19.97 -14.40
N TYR A 102 15.17 20.53 -15.37
CA TYR A 102 15.48 21.83 -15.97
C TYR A 102 14.23 22.71 -16.13
N PRO A 103 13.60 23.14 -15.01
CA PRO A 103 12.34 23.89 -15.04
C PRO A 103 12.44 25.27 -15.72
N ASN A 104 13.65 25.79 -15.93
CA ASN A 104 13.91 27.04 -16.63
C ASN A 104 14.67 26.82 -17.96
N GLY A 105 14.65 25.60 -18.50
CA GLY A 105 15.47 25.21 -19.64
C GLY A 105 16.88 24.77 -19.23
N PHE A 106 17.61 24.20 -20.19
CA PHE A 106 19.00 23.79 -19.98
C PHE A 106 19.92 25.01 -19.89
N PRO A 107 20.98 24.95 -19.05
CA PRO A 107 21.96 26.03 -18.94
C PRO A 107 22.60 26.36 -20.28
N GLN A 108 23.00 27.62 -20.43
CA GLN A 108 23.56 28.13 -21.67
C GLN A 108 24.81 27.35 -22.11
N GLU A 109 25.63 26.88 -21.16
CA GLU A 109 26.80 26.05 -21.46
C GLU A 109 26.44 24.72 -22.15
N VAL A 110 25.32 24.09 -21.77
CA VAL A 110 24.84 22.83 -22.36
C VAL A 110 24.33 23.10 -23.77
N ILE A 111 23.53 24.15 -23.94
CA ILE A 111 22.96 24.51 -25.25
C ILE A 111 24.05 24.96 -26.22
N GLN A 112 25.02 25.78 -25.78
CA GLN A 112 26.11 26.24 -26.64
C GLN A 112 27.00 25.09 -27.12
N ASP A 113 27.37 24.16 -26.23
CA ASP A 113 28.17 22.99 -26.62
C ASP A 113 27.36 22.09 -27.58
N PHE A 114 26.08 21.85 -27.27
CA PHE A 114 25.21 21.08 -28.16
C PHE A 114 25.12 21.70 -29.56
N GLN A 115 24.85 23.00 -29.65
CA GLN A 115 24.79 23.76 -30.91
C GLN A 115 26.10 23.68 -31.70
N ALA A 116 27.23 23.81 -31.02
CA ALA A 116 28.56 23.72 -31.63
C ALA A 116 28.79 22.32 -32.24
N ARG A 117 28.41 21.25 -31.53
CA ARG A 117 28.58 19.86 -32.01
C ARG A 117 27.65 19.49 -33.16
N ILE A 118 26.43 20.02 -33.20
CA ILE A 118 25.50 19.77 -34.31
C ILE A 118 25.67 20.76 -35.47
N GLY A 119 26.48 21.81 -35.28
CA GLY A 119 26.73 22.86 -36.27
C GLY A 119 25.51 23.74 -36.57
N ARG A 120 24.57 23.88 -35.62
CA ARG A 120 23.29 24.59 -35.80
C ARG A 120 22.81 25.18 -34.47
N GLU A 121 22.17 26.34 -34.54
CA GLU A 121 21.43 26.89 -33.40
C GLU A 121 20.17 26.07 -33.10
N VAL A 122 19.68 26.14 -31.85
CA VAL A 122 18.43 25.48 -31.41
C VAL A 122 17.31 26.50 -31.21
N LEU A 123 16.07 26.01 -31.28
CA LEU A 123 14.87 26.73 -30.88
C LEU A 123 14.36 26.21 -29.53
N GLY A 124 13.64 27.05 -28.77
CA GLY A 124 12.94 26.65 -27.55
C GLY A 124 13.78 26.76 -26.29
N ASN A 125 14.44 25.67 -25.90
CA ASN A 125 15.12 25.48 -24.61
C ASN A 125 14.26 25.85 -23.39
N LYS A 126 13.06 25.30 -23.30
CA LYS A 126 12.14 25.51 -22.17
C LYS A 126 11.30 24.25 -21.88
N PRO A 127 10.71 24.11 -20.70
CA PRO A 127 9.71 23.07 -20.46
C PRO A 127 8.48 23.32 -21.32
N ALA A 128 7.99 22.27 -22.00
CA ALA A 128 6.77 22.37 -22.80
C ALA A 128 6.19 20.98 -23.12
N SER A 129 4.89 20.92 -23.37
CA SER A 129 4.29 19.77 -24.04
C SER A 129 4.82 19.67 -25.48
N GLY A 130 5.10 18.44 -25.93
CA GLY A 130 5.57 18.20 -27.29
C GLY A 130 4.62 18.71 -28.37
N THR A 131 3.30 18.67 -28.13
CA THR A 131 2.33 19.24 -29.08
C THR A 131 2.38 20.77 -29.10
N ALA A 132 2.48 21.40 -27.93
CA ALA A 132 2.52 22.86 -27.81
C ALA A 132 3.78 23.45 -28.44
N ILE A 133 4.96 22.88 -28.14
CA ILE A 133 6.24 23.41 -28.64
C ILE A 133 6.38 23.22 -30.16
N ILE A 134 5.83 22.14 -30.72
CA ILE A 134 5.81 21.91 -32.17
C ILE A 134 4.83 22.87 -32.85
N ALA A 135 3.67 23.13 -32.24
CA ALA A 135 2.74 24.13 -32.77
C ALA A 135 3.33 25.55 -32.74
N GLU A 136 4.07 25.88 -31.67
CA GLU A 136 4.72 27.19 -31.49
C GLU A 136 5.91 27.39 -32.44
N LEU A 137 6.82 26.42 -32.54
CA LEU A 137 8.13 26.59 -33.18
C LEU A 137 8.32 25.77 -34.47
N GLY A 138 7.31 24.99 -34.86
CA GLY A 138 7.40 24.07 -36.01
C GLY A 138 7.58 24.78 -37.35
N GLU A 139 6.91 25.92 -37.56
CA GLU A 139 7.07 26.72 -38.78
C GLU A 139 8.50 27.29 -38.89
N GLU A 140 9.00 27.90 -37.81
CA GLU A 140 10.36 28.43 -37.76
C GLU A 140 11.41 27.33 -37.94
N HIS A 141 11.18 26.15 -37.36
CA HIS A 141 12.02 24.97 -37.61
C HIS A 141 12.02 24.59 -39.10
N MET A 142 10.86 24.57 -39.76
CA MET A 142 10.80 24.24 -41.19
C MET A 142 11.52 25.24 -42.08
N THR A 143 11.47 26.53 -41.74
CA THR A 143 12.16 27.58 -42.51
C THR A 143 13.67 27.59 -42.26
N THR A 144 14.11 27.39 -41.01
CA THR A 144 15.52 27.59 -40.62
C THR A 144 16.33 26.29 -40.53
N GLY A 145 15.67 25.15 -40.39
CA GLY A 145 16.30 23.85 -40.12
C GLY A 145 16.98 23.76 -38.75
N ARG A 146 16.67 24.67 -37.82
CA ARG A 146 17.17 24.65 -36.43
C ARG A 146 16.33 23.69 -35.59
N PRO A 147 16.91 22.66 -34.94
CA PRO A 147 16.13 21.71 -34.14
C PRO A 147 15.45 22.39 -32.95
N ILE A 148 14.25 21.91 -32.61
CA ILE A 148 13.52 22.38 -31.43
C ILE A 148 13.96 21.55 -30.23
N VAL A 149 14.62 22.18 -29.26
CA VAL A 149 15.03 21.56 -28.00
C VAL A 149 14.05 21.96 -26.90
N TYR A 150 13.58 20.99 -26.12
CA TYR A 150 12.70 21.25 -24.99
C TYR A 150 12.82 20.15 -23.92
N THR A 151 12.22 20.38 -22.76
CA THR A 151 12.18 19.43 -21.64
C THR A 151 10.77 19.29 -21.07
N SER A 152 10.59 18.44 -20.06
CA SER A 152 9.33 18.27 -19.29
C SER A 152 9.61 18.48 -17.80
N ALA A 153 8.67 18.09 -16.94
CA ALA A 153 8.91 17.98 -15.50
C ALA A 153 9.96 16.90 -15.19
N ASP A 154 10.03 15.86 -16.01
CA ASP A 154 11.02 14.78 -15.91
C ASP A 154 12.42 15.20 -16.33
N SER A 155 13.40 14.39 -15.93
CA SER A 155 14.77 14.51 -16.40
C SER A 155 14.94 14.00 -17.85
N VAL A 156 14.52 14.83 -18.82
CA VAL A 156 14.61 14.51 -20.24
C VAL A 156 15.11 15.67 -21.10
N PHE A 157 15.88 15.36 -22.15
CA PHE A 157 16.25 16.29 -23.22
C PHE A 157 15.58 15.86 -24.51
N GLN A 158 14.64 16.65 -25.03
CA GLN A 158 13.83 16.27 -26.18
C GLN A 158 14.20 17.11 -27.40
N ILE A 159 14.34 16.47 -28.56
CA ILE A 159 14.66 17.12 -29.83
C ILE A 159 13.52 16.85 -30.80
N ALA A 160 12.77 17.88 -31.17
CA ALA A 160 11.74 17.79 -32.21
C ALA A 160 12.25 18.35 -33.54
N ALA A 161 11.94 17.63 -34.62
CA ALA A 161 12.26 18.05 -35.98
C ALA A 161 11.24 17.49 -36.99
N HIS A 162 10.94 18.29 -38.01
CA HIS A 162 10.09 17.90 -39.12
C HIS A 162 10.86 16.93 -40.03
N VAL A 163 10.28 15.78 -40.35
CA VAL A 163 10.98 14.68 -41.04
C VAL A 163 11.47 15.02 -42.44
N GLU A 164 10.85 16.00 -43.11
CA GLU A 164 11.28 16.50 -44.42
C GLU A 164 12.48 17.47 -44.33
N VAL A 165 12.70 18.08 -43.16
CA VAL A 165 13.75 19.09 -42.92
C VAL A 165 14.97 18.43 -42.30
N ALA A 166 14.74 17.56 -41.31
CA ALA A 166 15.75 16.71 -40.70
C ALA A 166 15.29 15.24 -40.81
N PRO A 167 15.83 14.49 -41.79
CA PRO A 167 15.56 13.06 -41.90
C PRO A 167 15.88 12.32 -40.59
N LEU A 168 15.20 11.20 -40.36
CA LEU A 168 15.27 10.49 -39.07
C LEU A 168 16.69 10.21 -38.58
N GLU A 169 17.60 9.75 -39.46
CA GLU A 169 18.98 9.47 -39.05
C GLU A 169 19.75 10.72 -38.64
N LEU A 170 19.45 11.88 -39.23
CA LEU A 170 20.03 13.15 -38.79
C LEU A 170 19.52 13.51 -37.40
N LEU A 171 18.20 13.43 -37.16
CA LEU A 171 17.61 13.64 -35.83
C LEU A 171 18.21 12.68 -34.78
N TYR A 172 18.36 11.40 -35.12
CA TYR A 172 18.98 10.42 -34.24
C TYR A 172 20.45 10.72 -33.98
N SER A 173 21.19 11.23 -34.96
CA SER A 173 22.58 11.65 -34.76
C SER A 173 22.68 12.80 -33.75
N TRP A 174 21.78 13.79 -33.81
CA TRP A 174 21.70 14.86 -32.82
C TRP A 174 21.37 14.32 -31.43
N CYS A 175 20.47 13.33 -31.34
CA CYS A 175 20.16 12.69 -30.06
C CYS A 175 21.35 11.94 -29.47
N ARG A 176 22.16 11.25 -30.31
CA ARG A 176 23.40 10.59 -29.86
C ARG A 176 24.41 11.61 -29.34
N ILE A 177 24.60 12.73 -30.06
CA ILE A 177 25.47 13.83 -29.63
C ILE A 177 25.00 14.42 -28.29
N ALA A 178 23.70 14.70 -28.15
CA ALA A 178 23.13 15.18 -26.90
C ALA A 178 23.33 14.15 -25.77
N ARG A 179 23.20 12.85 -26.06
CA ARG A 179 23.39 11.80 -25.05
C ARG A 179 24.83 11.72 -24.55
N ASP A 180 25.80 11.86 -25.44
CA ASP A 180 27.24 11.91 -25.11
C ASP A 180 27.59 13.17 -24.31
N LEU A 181 26.92 14.29 -24.60
CA LEU A 181 27.10 15.56 -23.88
C LEU A 181 26.47 15.52 -22.47
N LEU A 182 25.26 14.99 -22.36
CA LEU A 182 24.45 14.99 -21.14
C LEU A 182 24.88 13.84 -20.24
N GLN A 183 26.02 14.01 -19.58
CA GLN A 183 26.62 13.05 -18.64
C GLN A 183 26.97 13.78 -17.33
N GLY A 184 27.32 13.02 -16.29
CA GLY A 184 27.72 13.59 -14.99
C GLY A 184 26.67 14.55 -14.41
N ARG A 185 27.06 15.80 -14.10
CA ARG A 185 26.16 16.83 -13.54
C ARG A 185 24.95 17.17 -14.43
N HIS A 186 25.04 16.91 -15.74
CA HIS A 186 23.95 17.14 -16.69
C HIS A 186 23.34 15.83 -17.22
N GLY A 187 23.61 14.71 -16.56
CA GLY A 187 23.16 13.38 -16.94
C GLY A 187 21.66 13.20 -16.82
N VAL A 188 20.88 13.69 -17.79
CA VAL A 188 19.43 13.43 -17.83
C VAL A 188 19.12 11.96 -18.02
N ALA A 189 18.00 11.48 -17.48
CA ALA A 189 17.61 10.07 -17.61
C ALA A 189 17.51 9.63 -19.09
N ARG A 190 16.86 10.44 -19.94
CA ARG A 190 16.65 10.12 -21.36
C ARG A 190 16.84 11.32 -22.29
N VAL A 191 17.46 11.07 -23.44
CA VAL A 191 17.37 11.96 -24.61
C VAL A 191 16.33 11.38 -25.57
N ILE A 192 15.40 12.18 -26.08
CA ILE A 192 14.25 11.68 -26.87
C ILE A 192 14.16 12.37 -28.22
N ALA A 193 14.20 11.58 -29.29
CA ALA A 193 13.88 12.01 -30.64
C ALA A 193 12.36 12.13 -30.80
N ARG A 194 11.89 13.30 -31.25
CA ARG A 194 10.48 13.64 -31.44
C ARG A 194 10.20 14.08 -32.89
N PRO A 195 10.29 13.15 -33.85
CA PRO A 195 9.96 13.46 -35.24
C PRO A 195 8.50 13.87 -35.40
N PHE A 196 8.24 14.84 -36.28
CA PHE A 196 6.89 15.25 -36.66
C PHE A 196 6.77 15.48 -38.17
N THR A 197 5.55 15.52 -38.67
CA THR A 197 5.18 15.73 -40.08
C THR A 197 3.93 16.62 -40.18
N GLY A 198 3.50 16.92 -41.40
CA GLY A 198 2.30 17.70 -41.69
C GLY A 198 2.60 19.18 -41.98
N PRO A 199 1.63 19.92 -42.54
CA PRO A 199 1.82 21.33 -42.87
C PRO A 199 1.75 22.24 -41.62
N VAL A 200 2.23 23.47 -41.77
CA VAL A 200 2.09 24.54 -40.76
C VAL A 200 0.63 24.64 -40.30
N GLY A 201 0.42 24.64 -38.99
CA GLY A 201 -0.92 24.66 -38.37
C GLY A 201 -1.58 23.28 -38.19
N ALA A 202 -1.01 22.21 -38.75
CA ALA A 202 -1.54 20.85 -38.63
C ALA A 202 -0.42 19.79 -38.43
N PHE A 203 0.59 20.12 -37.63
CA PHE A 203 1.68 19.20 -37.32
C PHE A 203 1.23 17.99 -36.49
N VAL A 204 1.79 16.82 -36.81
CA VAL A 204 1.52 15.56 -36.11
C VAL A 204 2.84 14.84 -35.81
N ARG A 205 3.02 14.41 -34.55
CA ARG A 205 4.17 13.58 -34.16
C ARG A 205 4.09 12.20 -34.82
N THR A 206 5.21 11.69 -35.30
CA THR A 206 5.26 10.36 -35.94
C THR A 206 5.46 9.25 -34.91
N LYS A 207 5.34 7.99 -35.36
CA LYS A 207 5.62 6.80 -34.54
C LYS A 207 7.12 6.51 -34.39
N ASP A 208 7.98 7.21 -35.14
CA ASP A 208 9.44 7.02 -35.17
C ASP A 208 10.16 7.66 -33.97
N ARG A 209 9.44 7.85 -32.86
CA ARG A 209 10.03 8.25 -31.58
C ARG A 209 11.12 7.23 -31.20
N ARG A 210 12.28 7.75 -30.79
CA ARG A 210 13.37 6.94 -30.24
C ARG A 210 13.94 7.58 -28.99
N ASP A 211 14.16 6.76 -27.97
CA ASP A 211 14.68 7.17 -26.68
C ASP A 211 16.12 6.67 -26.53
N PHE A 212 16.97 7.49 -25.93
CA PHE A 212 18.38 7.25 -25.67
C PHE A 212 18.62 7.38 -24.17
N SER A 213 18.50 6.25 -23.46
CA SER A 213 18.65 6.16 -22.01
C SER A 213 20.10 6.41 -21.58
N LEU A 214 20.28 6.94 -20.38
CA LEU A 214 21.58 6.96 -19.73
C LEU A 214 22.08 5.53 -19.51
N GLU A 215 23.39 5.31 -19.62
CA GLU A 215 23.96 4.02 -19.24
C GLU A 215 23.97 3.87 -17.71
N PRO A 216 23.58 2.70 -17.16
CA PRO A 216 23.72 2.42 -15.74
C PRO A 216 25.16 2.67 -15.26
N PRO A 217 25.38 3.54 -14.26
CA PRO A 217 26.74 3.95 -13.85
C PRO A 217 27.50 2.86 -13.09
N ARG A 218 26.83 1.77 -12.70
CA ARG A 218 27.39 0.63 -11.95
C ARG A 218 26.81 -0.68 -12.49
N PRO A 219 27.46 -1.83 -12.22
CA PRO A 219 26.94 -3.13 -12.62
C PRO A 219 25.54 -3.42 -12.07
N LEU A 220 24.76 -4.15 -12.87
CA LEU A 220 23.42 -4.65 -12.53
C LEU A 220 23.44 -6.17 -12.35
N TYR A 221 22.39 -6.74 -11.77
CA TYR A 221 22.20 -8.19 -11.77
C TYR A 221 22.08 -8.77 -13.19
N LEU A 222 21.65 -7.98 -14.17
CA LEU A 222 21.71 -8.39 -15.58
C LEU A 222 23.14 -8.65 -16.06
N ASP A 223 24.11 -7.84 -15.63
CA ASP A 223 25.52 -8.07 -15.94
C ASP A 223 26.04 -9.32 -15.22
N ALA A 224 25.72 -9.47 -13.93
CA ALA A 224 26.12 -10.63 -13.13
C ALA A 224 25.54 -11.96 -13.66
N LEU A 225 24.29 -11.95 -14.14
CA LEU A 225 23.66 -13.11 -14.79
C LEU A 225 24.39 -13.48 -16.08
N LYS A 226 24.75 -12.49 -16.90
CA LYS A 226 25.52 -12.69 -18.13
C LYS A 226 26.90 -13.28 -17.82
N GLU A 227 27.59 -12.79 -16.79
CA GLU A 227 28.88 -13.33 -16.32
C GLU A 227 28.75 -14.79 -15.87
N ALA A 228 27.64 -15.14 -15.22
CA ALA A 228 27.33 -16.52 -14.82
C ALA A 228 26.84 -17.41 -15.97
N GLY A 229 26.77 -16.90 -17.20
CA GLY A 229 26.30 -17.64 -18.37
C GLY A 229 24.78 -17.85 -18.42
N VAL A 230 24.01 -17.15 -17.58
CA VAL A 230 22.54 -17.24 -17.52
C VAL A 230 21.94 -16.34 -18.61
N PRO A 231 21.11 -16.88 -19.53
CA PRO A 231 20.51 -16.07 -20.58
C PRO A 231 19.38 -15.18 -20.05
N VAL A 232 19.33 -13.94 -20.56
CA VAL A 232 18.22 -13.01 -20.33
C VAL A 232 17.49 -12.76 -21.64
N LEU A 233 16.19 -13.06 -21.65
CA LEU A 233 15.25 -12.75 -22.71
C LEU A 233 14.37 -11.57 -22.28
N ALA A 234 14.45 -10.46 -23.00
CA ALA A 234 13.67 -9.26 -22.73
C ALA A 234 12.51 -9.12 -23.73
N LEU A 235 11.31 -8.82 -23.25
CA LEU A 235 10.15 -8.54 -24.11
C LEU A 235 9.80 -7.05 -24.12
N GLY A 236 9.43 -6.55 -25.30
CA GLY A 236 9.09 -5.15 -25.49
C GLY A 236 10.32 -4.25 -25.42
N LYS A 237 10.18 -3.08 -24.80
CA LYS A 237 11.23 -2.04 -24.73
C LYS A 237 12.06 -2.08 -23.44
N VAL A 238 11.82 -3.04 -22.55
CA VAL A 238 12.50 -3.10 -21.24
C VAL A 238 14.03 -3.14 -21.37
N ALA A 239 14.57 -3.80 -22.40
CA ALA A 239 16.01 -3.83 -22.66
C ALA A 239 16.61 -2.44 -22.96
N GLU A 240 15.82 -1.51 -23.49
CA GLU A 240 16.27 -0.14 -23.80
C GLU A 240 16.47 0.70 -22.52
N ILE A 241 15.77 0.37 -21.43
CA ILE A 241 15.96 1.00 -20.11
C ILE A 241 17.35 0.65 -19.54
N PHE A 242 17.84 -0.54 -19.86
CA PHE A 242 19.16 -1.03 -19.45
C PHE A 242 20.24 -0.85 -20.52
N VAL A 243 19.96 -0.08 -21.59
CA VAL A 243 20.84 0.07 -22.77
C VAL A 243 21.39 -1.26 -23.29
N GLN A 244 20.55 -2.30 -23.30
CA GLN A 244 20.85 -3.68 -23.70
C GLN A 244 21.89 -4.42 -22.83
N ARG A 245 22.27 -3.87 -21.67
CA ARG A 245 23.21 -4.53 -20.75
C ARG A 245 22.64 -5.83 -20.20
N GLY A 246 23.47 -6.88 -20.21
CA GLY A 246 23.11 -8.22 -19.76
C GLY A 246 22.04 -8.96 -20.58
N VAL A 247 21.39 -8.29 -21.56
CA VAL A 247 20.32 -8.89 -22.36
C VAL A 247 20.91 -9.73 -23.49
N LYS A 248 20.59 -11.03 -23.53
CA LYS A 248 21.01 -11.92 -24.61
C LYS A 248 20.17 -11.72 -25.86
N LYS A 249 18.87 -11.48 -25.67
CA LYS A 249 17.91 -11.32 -26.76
C LYS A 249 16.76 -10.42 -26.35
N GLN A 250 16.34 -9.55 -27.26
CA GLN A 250 15.14 -8.73 -27.13
C GLN A 250 14.13 -9.15 -28.20
N VAL A 251 12.86 -9.33 -27.82
CA VAL A 251 11.74 -9.51 -28.74
C VAL A 251 10.86 -8.27 -28.65
N ARG A 252 10.66 -7.59 -29.79
CA ARG A 252 9.81 -6.40 -29.83
C ARG A 252 8.34 -6.81 -29.79
N VAL A 253 7.56 -6.08 -29.00
CA VAL A 253 6.10 -6.18 -28.93
C VAL A 253 5.50 -4.77 -29.01
N ALA A 254 4.27 -4.67 -29.48
CA ALA A 254 3.58 -3.40 -29.69
C ALA A 254 2.57 -3.02 -28.59
N SER A 255 2.16 -3.98 -27.74
CA SER A 255 1.16 -3.75 -26.68
C SER A 255 1.28 -4.74 -25.52
N ASN A 256 0.64 -4.43 -24.38
CA ASN A 256 0.53 -5.35 -23.25
C ASN A 256 -0.14 -6.67 -23.62
N ALA A 257 -1.18 -6.64 -24.47
CA ALA A 257 -1.89 -7.85 -24.90
C ALA A 257 -0.98 -8.80 -25.69
N GLU A 258 -0.17 -8.27 -26.60
CA GLU A 258 0.81 -9.05 -27.35
C GLU A 258 1.91 -9.59 -26.43
N ASN A 259 2.37 -8.77 -25.48
CA ASN A 259 3.32 -9.17 -24.45
C ASN A 259 2.82 -10.38 -23.63
N LEU A 260 1.57 -10.32 -23.14
CA LEU A 260 0.95 -11.39 -22.37
C LEU A 260 0.79 -12.68 -23.18
N ALA A 261 0.35 -12.58 -24.44
CA ALA A 261 0.24 -13.74 -25.33
C ALA A 261 1.62 -14.39 -25.56
N LEU A 262 2.64 -13.56 -25.78
CA LEU A 262 4.00 -13.99 -26.02
C LEU A 262 4.63 -14.71 -24.81
N ILE A 263 4.37 -14.22 -23.58
CA ILE A 263 4.80 -14.90 -22.35
C ILE A 263 4.23 -16.31 -22.30
N VAL A 264 2.92 -16.46 -22.56
CA VAL A 264 2.26 -17.77 -22.54
C VAL A 264 2.85 -18.71 -23.61
N ASP A 265 3.06 -18.22 -24.83
CA ASP A 265 3.64 -19.01 -25.92
C ASP A 265 5.06 -19.47 -25.61
N LEU A 266 5.92 -18.56 -25.12
CA LEU A 266 7.31 -18.86 -24.73
C LEU A 266 7.37 -19.89 -23.60
N LEU A 267 6.55 -19.74 -22.56
CA LEU A 267 6.53 -20.67 -21.43
C LEU A 267 6.01 -22.05 -21.84
N SER A 268 5.05 -22.09 -22.77
CA SER A 268 4.47 -23.31 -23.34
C SER A 268 5.37 -23.99 -24.38
N GLY A 269 6.53 -23.41 -24.70
CA GLY A 269 7.47 -23.94 -25.71
C GLY A 269 7.01 -23.77 -27.16
N ARG A 270 6.02 -22.90 -27.42
CA ARG A 270 5.56 -22.56 -28.77
C ARG A 270 6.51 -21.53 -29.42
N PRO A 271 6.70 -21.57 -30.75
CA PRO A 271 7.45 -20.54 -31.45
C PRO A 271 6.76 -19.18 -31.30
N ALA A 272 7.54 -18.16 -31.00
CA ALA A 272 7.09 -16.79 -30.83
C ALA A 272 7.24 -16.00 -32.14
N GLY A 273 6.14 -15.68 -32.83
CA GLY A 273 6.16 -14.82 -34.03
C GLY A 273 7.05 -15.33 -35.18
N ASP A 274 7.51 -14.40 -36.04
CA ASP A 274 8.27 -14.71 -37.25
C ASP A 274 9.66 -15.30 -36.93
N SER A 275 9.72 -16.63 -36.96
CA SER A 275 10.81 -17.56 -37.27
C SER A 275 12.18 -17.44 -36.56
N SER A 276 12.44 -16.41 -35.74
CA SER A 276 13.72 -16.23 -35.06
C SER A 276 13.66 -16.31 -33.54
N ALA A 277 12.49 -16.25 -32.89
CA ALA A 277 12.35 -16.37 -31.43
C ALA A 277 12.47 -17.83 -30.97
N SER A 278 13.71 -18.31 -30.99
CA SER A 278 14.19 -19.50 -30.27
C SER A 278 13.56 -19.63 -28.88
N ARG A 279 13.11 -20.84 -28.56
CA ARG A 279 12.53 -21.30 -27.29
C ARG A 279 13.17 -20.67 -26.03
N PHE A 280 12.35 -20.37 -25.03
CA PHE A 280 12.79 -19.98 -23.68
C PHE A 280 12.83 -21.20 -22.76
N GLU A 281 14.01 -21.84 -22.68
CA GLU A 281 14.20 -23.08 -21.93
C GLU A 281 14.76 -22.87 -20.52
N ASP A 282 15.56 -21.82 -20.31
CA ASP A 282 16.23 -21.49 -19.05
C ASP A 282 16.50 -19.97 -18.91
N GLY A 283 16.83 -19.54 -17.69
CA GLY A 283 17.27 -18.18 -17.39
C GLY A 283 16.13 -17.22 -17.01
N LEU A 284 16.32 -15.94 -17.33
CA LEU A 284 15.38 -14.86 -16.97
C LEU A 284 14.55 -14.42 -18.17
N LEU A 285 13.22 -14.46 -18.03
CA LEU A 285 12.29 -13.75 -18.88
C LEU A 285 11.91 -12.43 -18.20
N LEU A 286 12.36 -11.31 -18.76
CA LEU A 286 12.10 -9.97 -18.25
C LEU A 286 11.11 -9.24 -19.16
N THR A 287 10.00 -8.76 -18.60
CA THR A 287 9.01 -8.00 -19.37
C THR A 287 8.49 -6.81 -18.58
N ASN A 288 8.18 -5.75 -19.32
CA ASN A 288 7.53 -4.55 -18.81
C ASN A 288 6.22 -4.31 -19.57
N LEU A 289 5.11 -4.19 -18.85
CA LEU A 289 3.76 -3.96 -19.37
C LEU A 289 3.45 -2.46 -19.39
N VAL A 290 4.14 -1.73 -20.27
CA VAL A 290 4.20 -0.26 -20.33
C VAL A 290 2.87 0.47 -20.58
N ASP A 291 1.81 -0.19 -21.07
CA ASP A 291 0.55 0.53 -21.37
C ASP A 291 -0.11 1.11 -20.09
N PHE A 292 0.15 0.52 -18.93
CA PHE A 292 -0.33 1.02 -17.63
C PHE A 292 0.14 2.45 -17.37
N ASP A 293 1.40 2.75 -17.66
CA ASP A 293 1.96 4.08 -17.54
C ASP A 293 1.62 4.98 -18.75
N MET A 294 2.02 4.56 -19.96
CA MET A 294 2.04 5.44 -21.14
C MET A 294 0.67 5.66 -21.80
N VAL A 295 -0.25 4.70 -21.67
CA VAL A 295 -1.55 4.74 -22.33
C VAL A 295 -2.65 5.18 -21.37
N TRP A 296 -2.59 4.72 -20.11
CA TRP A 296 -3.67 4.97 -19.14
C TRP A 296 -3.26 5.90 -17.99
N GLY A 297 -2.15 5.62 -17.31
CA GLY A 297 -1.66 6.32 -16.12
C GLY A 297 -1.48 7.82 -16.32
N HIS A 298 -0.49 8.22 -17.14
CA HIS A 298 -0.23 9.63 -17.46
C HIS A 298 -1.40 10.38 -18.12
N ARG A 299 -2.45 9.66 -18.56
CA ARG A 299 -3.65 10.22 -19.18
C ARG A 299 -4.85 10.24 -18.25
N ASN A 300 -4.70 9.76 -17.03
CA ASN A 300 -5.74 9.63 -16.02
C ASN A 300 -6.97 8.86 -16.57
N ASP A 301 -6.72 7.82 -17.37
CA ASP A 301 -7.77 6.92 -17.92
C ASP A 301 -8.02 5.77 -16.95
N VAL A 302 -8.87 6.04 -15.95
CA VAL A 302 -9.26 5.10 -14.89
C VAL A 302 -9.85 3.81 -15.47
N GLU A 303 -10.80 3.90 -16.40
CA GLU A 303 -11.43 2.73 -17.00
C GLU A 303 -10.45 1.92 -17.86
N GLY A 304 -9.55 2.60 -18.58
CA GLY A 304 -8.47 1.97 -19.34
C GLY A 304 -7.52 1.18 -18.46
N PHE A 305 -7.07 1.78 -17.35
CA PHE A 305 -6.20 1.13 -16.38
C PHE A 305 -6.86 -0.12 -15.80
N ALA A 306 -8.13 -0.02 -15.37
CA ALA A 306 -8.89 -1.14 -14.83
C ALA A 306 -9.07 -2.29 -15.85
N ARG A 307 -9.36 -1.97 -17.13
CA ARG A 307 -9.41 -2.97 -18.21
C ARG A 307 -8.05 -3.62 -18.46
N GLY A 308 -6.96 -2.87 -18.35
CA GLY A 308 -5.61 -3.39 -18.42
C GLY A 308 -5.34 -4.45 -17.35
N LEU A 309 -5.72 -4.17 -16.10
CA LEU A 309 -5.59 -5.13 -14.98
C LEU A 309 -6.42 -6.39 -15.22
N GLN A 310 -7.65 -6.25 -15.73
CA GLN A 310 -8.50 -7.40 -16.09
C GLN A 310 -7.88 -8.27 -17.20
N ALA A 311 -7.20 -7.65 -18.18
CA ALA A 311 -6.52 -8.39 -19.24
C ALA A 311 -5.33 -9.20 -18.69
N VAL A 312 -4.56 -8.64 -17.75
CA VAL A 312 -3.51 -9.38 -17.05
C VAL A 312 -4.12 -10.51 -16.21
N ASP A 313 -5.17 -10.22 -15.44
CA ASP A 313 -5.88 -11.22 -14.63
C ASP A 313 -6.33 -12.42 -15.46
N ALA A 314 -6.90 -12.18 -16.64
CA ALA A 314 -7.35 -13.23 -17.57
C ALA A 314 -6.21 -14.02 -18.23
N ALA A 315 -4.97 -13.51 -18.20
CA ALA A 315 -3.79 -14.22 -18.68
C ALA A 315 -3.16 -15.11 -17.59
N LEU A 316 -3.27 -14.73 -16.30
CA LEU A 316 -2.63 -15.41 -15.17
C LEU A 316 -2.86 -16.93 -15.13
N PRO A 317 -4.07 -17.49 -15.31
CA PRO A 317 -4.26 -18.94 -15.28
C PRO A 317 -3.43 -19.68 -16.33
N ARG A 318 -3.29 -19.09 -17.52
CA ARG A 318 -2.50 -19.67 -18.62
C ARG A 318 -1.00 -19.57 -18.36
N ILE A 319 -0.56 -18.46 -17.78
CA ILE A 319 0.85 -18.27 -17.38
C ILE A 319 1.21 -19.33 -16.31
N LEU A 320 0.41 -19.44 -15.25
CA LEU A 320 0.65 -20.39 -14.15
C LEU A 320 0.65 -21.84 -14.64
N ALA A 321 -0.27 -22.21 -15.53
CA ALA A 321 -0.33 -23.56 -16.11
C ALA A 321 0.88 -23.90 -17.01
N ALA A 322 1.58 -22.89 -17.53
CA ALA A 322 2.77 -23.06 -18.37
C ALA A 322 4.09 -23.08 -17.58
N LEU A 323 4.05 -22.81 -16.26
CA LEU A 323 5.21 -22.95 -15.38
C LEU A 323 5.51 -24.43 -15.11
N ARG A 324 6.81 -24.76 -15.11
CA ARG A 324 7.33 -26.10 -14.80
C ARG A 324 7.71 -26.15 -13.31
N PRO A 325 7.80 -27.35 -12.69
CA PRO A 325 8.37 -27.48 -11.36
C PRO A 325 9.78 -26.84 -11.29
N GLY A 326 9.99 -25.94 -10.34
CA GLY A 326 11.23 -25.18 -10.17
C GLY A 326 11.24 -23.81 -10.87
N ASP A 327 10.24 -23.50 -11.69
CA ASP A 327 10.08 -22.15 -12.21
C ASP A 327 9.53 -21.20 -11.15
N HIS A 328 9.92 -19.94 -11.26
CA HIS A 328 9.42 -18.88 -10.38
C HIS A 328 8.81 -17.74 -11.21
N LEU A 329 7.78 -17.12 -10.66
CA LEU A 329 7.09 -15.98 -11.24
C LEU A 329 7.07 -14.85 -10.20
N LEU A 330 7.55 -13.68 -10.61
CA LEU A 330 7.52 -12.43 -9.86
C LEU A 330 6.66 -11.43 -10.62
N LEU A 331 5.57 -10.96 -10.00
CA LEU A 331 4.83 -9.80 -10.48
C LEU A 331 5.08 -8.63 -9.53
N THR A 332 5.40 -7.47 -10.11
CA THR A 332 5.61 -6.22 -9.37
C THR A 332 5.33 -5.01 -10.25
N ALA A 333 5.61 -3.80 -9.78
CA ALA A 333 5.64 -2.55 -10.53
C ALA A 333 6.94 -1.81 -10.20
N ASP A 334 7.22 -0.69 -10.85
CA ASP A 334 8.46 0.08 -10.68
C ASP A 334 8.24 1.51 -10.14
N HIS A 335 6.99 1.94 -10.01
CA HIS A 335 6.52 3.13 -9.29
C HIS A 335 4.97 3.10 -9.23
N GLY A 336 4.36 4.17 -8.72
CA GLY A 336 2.93 4.46 -8.92
C GLY A 336 2.71 5.42 -10.09
N VAL A 337 1.50 5.43 -10.63
CA VAL A 337 0.99 6.48 -11.53
C VAL A 337 -0.52 6.53 -11.35
N ASP A 338 -0.96 7.21 -10.30
CA ASP A 338 -2.35 7.16 -9.87
C ASP A 338 -3.28 7.94 -10.83
N PRO A 339 -4.09 7.24 -11.65
CA PRO A 339 -4.91 7.87 -12.67
C PRO A 339 -6.12 8.62 -12.09
N THR A 340 -6.30 8.58 -10.77
CA THR A 340 -7.43 9.24 -10.07
C THR A 340 -7.04 10.59 -9.48
N THR A 341 -5.75 10.94 -9.50
CA THR A 341 -5.26 12.23 -9.00
C THR A 341 -5.22 13.28 -10.12
N PRO A 342 -5.18 14.59 -9.79
CA PRO A 342 -4.96 15.63 -10.80
C PRO A 342 -3.56 15.58 -11.43
N SER A 343 -2.61 14.88 -10.80
CA SER A 343 -1.26 14.73 -11.35
C SER A 343 -1.30 13.98 -12.67
N THR A 344 -0.35 14.28 -13.55
CA THR A 344 -0.07 13.49 -14.76
C THR A 344 1.37 12.99 -14.74
N ASP A 345 2.06 13.11 -13.61
CA ASP A 345 3.39 12.58 -13.35
C ASP A 345 3.27 11.26 -12.57
N HIS A 346 4.36 10.51 -12.45
CA HIS A 346 4.42 9.34 -11.58
C HIS A 346 4.17 9.71 -10.12
N SER A 347 3.75 8.74 -9.32
CA SER A 347 3.55 8.88 -7.87
C SER A 347 4.57 8.05 -7.07
N ARG A 348 5.02 8.63 -5.95
CA ARG A 348 5.95 8.03 -5.00
C ARG A 348 5.25 6.99 -4.11
N GLU A 349 5.12 5.77 -4.63
CA GLU A 349 4.37 4.68 -4.00
C GLU A 349 5.20 3.42 -3.73
N TYR A 350 4.72 2.60 -2.79
CA TYR A 350 5.07 1.18 -2.73
C TYR A 350 4.59 0.47 -4.01
N VAL A 351 5.21 -0.66 -4.35
CA VAL A 351 4.80 -1.51 -5.49
C VAL A 351 4.43 -2.91 -5.00
N PRO A 352 3.48 -3.62 -5.64
CA PRO A 352 3.09 -4.94 -5.20
C PRO A 352 4.22 -5.95 -5.41
N LEU A 353 4.25 -7.00 -4.61
CA LEU A 353 5.04 -8.21 -4.85
C LEU A 353 4.10 -9.41 -4.78
N LEU A 354 4.03 -10.18 -5.87
CA LEU A 354 3.46 -11.52 -5.87
C LEU A 354 4.54 -12.50 -6.32
N PHE A 355 5.14 -13.20 -5.36
CA PHE A 355 6.21 -14.18 -5.61
C PHE A 355 5.65 -15.62 -5.59
N HIS A 356 5.70 -16.30 -6.74
CA HIS A 356 5.24 -17.68 -6.91
C HIS A 356 6.41 -18.64 -7.21
N PRO A 357 6.40 -19.88 -6.66
CA PRO A 357 5.48 -20.34 -5.63
C PRO A 357 5.71 -19.64 -4.29
N ARG A 358 4.67 -19.56 -3.46
CA ARG A 358 4.81 -19.10 -2.07
C ARG A 358 5.87 -19.97 -1.36
N PRO A 359 6.95 -19.40 -0.80
CA PRO A 359 8.00 -20.19 -0.17
C PRO A 359 7.47 -20.97 1.04
N ALA A 360 7.96 -22.20 1.22
CA ALA A 360 7.64 -22.99 2.40
C ALA A 360 8.08 -22.27 3.68
N GLY A 361 7.23 -22.25 4.70
CA GLY A 361 7.49 -21.56 5.96
C GLY A 361 7.21 -20.05 5.95
N ALA A 362 6.75 -19.48 4.83
CA ALA A 362 6.31 -18.08 4.79
C ALA A 362 5.13 -17.87 5.78
N PRO A 363 5.20 -16.88 6.68
CA PRO A 363 4.12 -16.59 7.61
C PRO A 363 2.84 -16.14 6.87
N ALA A 364 1.71 -16.15 7.57
CA ALA A 364 0.46 -15.55 7.10
C ALA A 364 0.50 -14.01 7.29
N ALA A 365 1.45 -13.37 6.60
CA ALA A 365 1.73 -11.94 6.67
C ALA A 365 2.23 -11.43 5.31
N VAL A 366 2.28 -10.10 5.15
CA VAL A 366 2.76 -9.41 3.96
C VAL A 366 4.27 -9.17 4.09
N TYR A 367 5.02 -9.52 3.04
CA TYR A 367 6.46 -9.28 2.95
C TYR A 367 6.73 -7.80 2.70
N GLU A 368 7.43 -7.11 3.60
CA GLU A 368 7.82 -5.70 3.44
C GLU A 368 9.27 -5.61 2.92
N GLY A 369 9.42 -5.47 1.61
CA GLY A 369 10.71 -5.57 0.93
C GLY A 369 11.23 -4.27 0.34
N ARG A 370 12.32 -4.40 -0.42
CA ARG A 370 12.90 -3.36 -1.29
C ARG A 370 12.83 -3.76 -2.75
N PHE A 371 12.86 -2.80 -3.68
CA PHE A 371 12.85 -3.14 -5.11
C PHE A 371 14.03 -4.05 -5.47
N SER A 372 15.21 -3.76 -4.92
CA SER A 372 16.43 -4.54 -5.15
C SER A 372 16.36 -6.00 -4.69
N ASP A 373 15.39 -6.37 -3.83
CA ASP A 373 15.16 -7.76 -3.44
C ASP A 373 14.79 -8.63 -4.66
N THR A 374 14.16 -8.07 -5.70
CA THR A 374 13.80 -8.84 -6.89
C THR A 374 15.03 -9.36 -7.62
N GLY A 375 16.01 -8.49 -7.88
CA GLY A 375 17.23 -8.85 -8.59
C GLY A 375 18.12 -9.79 -7.78
N ALA A 376 18.23 -9.54 -6.47
CA ALA A 376 18.97 -10.41 -5.55
C ALA A 376 18.38 -11.82 -5.54
N THR A 377 17.05 -11.93 -5.49
CA THR A 377 16.33 -13.21 -5.52
C THR A 377 16.48 -13.90 -6.88
N ILE A 378 16.30 -13.19 -7.99
CA ILE A 378 16.46 -13.75 -9.34
C ILE A 378 17.87 -14.32 -9.54
N TYR A 379 18.90 -13.56 -9.15
CA TYR A 379 20.28 -14.01 -9.24
C TYR A 379 20.51 -15.27 -8.41
N ASN A 380 20.05 -15.29 -7.16
CA ASN A 380 20.19 -16.45 -6.29
C ASN A 380 19.49 -17.69 -6.84
N LEU A 381 18.25 -17.56 -7.33
CA LEU A 381 17.49 -18.68 -7.88
C LEU A 381 18.15 -19.27 -9.14
N LEU A 382 18.70 -18.43 -10.01
CA LEU A 382 19.25 -18.87 -11.30
C LEU A 382 20.70 -19.35 -11.23
N THR A 383 21.46 -18.94 -10.21
CA THR A 383 22.90 -19.27 -10.08
C THR A 383 23.21 -20.17 -8.89
N GLY A 384 22.37 -20.16 -7.85
CA GLY A 384 22.66 -20.76 -6.54
C GLY A 384 23.61 -19.93 -5.67
N ASP A 385 24.18 -18.85 -6.21
CA ASP A 385 25.14 -18.02 -5.50
C ASP A 385 24.45 -16.99 -4.61
N ARG A 386 25.18 -16.52 -3.58
CA ARG A 386 24.74 -15.39 -2.77
C ARG A 386 24.82 -14.09 -3.59
N PRO A 387 23.80 -13.21 -3.50
CA PRO A 387 23.81 -11.92 -4.20
C PRO A 387 25.01 -11.06 -3.79
N ARG A 388 25.54 -10.29 -4.74
CA ARG A 388 26.72 -9.41 -4.54
C ARG A 388 26.40 -7.92 -4.73
N LEU A 389 25.19 -7.58 -5.20
CA LEU A 389 24.70 -6.22 -5.37
C LEU A 389 23.61 -5.92 -4.32
N GLY A 390 22.88 -4.82 -4.45
CA GLY A 390 21.83 -4.45 -3.49
C GLY A 390 20.72 -5.50 -3.39
N GLY A 391 20.00 -5.49 -2.25
CA GLY A 391 18.81 -6.30 -2.01
C GLY A 391 19.05 -7.57 -1.21
N THR A 392 17.96 -8.10 -0.66
CA THR A 392 17.90 -9.35 0.10
C THR A 392 17.18 -10.44 -0.69
N VAL A 393 17.47 -11.70 -0.37
CA VAL A 393 16.83 -12.85 -1.05
C VAL A 393 15.46 -13.11 -0.39
N ILE A 394 14.38 -12.97 -1.16
CA ILE A 394 12.98 -13.11 -0.68
C ILE A 394 12.74 -14.49 -0.07
N THR A 395 13.35 -15.55 -0.63
CA THR A 395 13.21 -16.92 -0.15
C THR A 395 13.92 -17.19 1.19
N ASP A 396 14.77 -16.28 1.67
CA ASP A 396 15.31 -16.33 3.03
C ASP A 396 14.28 -15.93 4.11
N LEU A 397 13.12 -15.37 3.71
CA LEU A 397 12.00 -15.00 4.57
C LEU A 397 12.35 -14.03 5.72
N LYS A 398 13.35 -13.18 5.47
CA LYS A 398 13.83 -12.13 6.39
C LYS A 398 13.75 -10.74 5.72
N PRO A 399 12.53 -10.25 5.42
CA PRO A 399 12.35 -8.90 4.88
C PRO A 399 13.00 -7.87 5.80
N GLU A 400 13.78 -6.94 5.23
CA GLU A 400 14.45 -5.89 6.01
C GLU A 400 13.47 -4.98 6.74
N ARG A 401 12.32 -4.67 6.12
CA ARG A 401 11.26 -3.87 6.73
C ARG A 401 10.27 -4.71 7.56
N GLY A 402 10.56 -6.00 7.73
CA GLY A 402 9.79 -6.91 8.55
C GLY A 402 8.55 -7.49 7.86
N TRP A 403 7.68 -8.07 8.68
CA TRP A 403 6.43 -8.68 8.24
C TRP A 403 5.28 -7.80 8.69
N ARG A 404 4.46 -7.33 7.74
CA ARG A 404 3.23 -6.62 8.08
C ARG A 404 2.10 -7.61 8.25
N ARG A 405 1.44 -7.58 9.41
CA ARG A 405 0.23 -8.38 9.62
C ARG A 405 -0.85 -7.88 8.66
N TYR A 406 -1.45 -8.80 7.94
CA TYR A 406 -2.58 -8.48 7.08
C TYR A 406 -3.76 -8.06 7.96
N THR A 407 -4.31 -6.85 7.72
CA THR A 407 -5.57 -6.41 8.31
C THR A 407 -6.68 -6.81 7.36
N PRO A 408 -7.49 -7.82 7.71
CA PRO A 408 -8.53 -8.24 6.83
C PRO A 408 -9.67 -7.24 6.74
N VAL A 409 -10.05 -6.90 5.51
CA VAL A 409 -11.35 -6.28 5.23
C VAL A 409 -12.37 -7.41 5.23
N VAL A 410 -12.84 -7.78 6.43
CA VAL A 410 -13.83 -8.85 6.59
C VAL A 410 -15.22 -8.22 6.49
N HIS A 411 -15.67 -7.99 5.26
CA HIS A 411 -17.01 -7.48 4.91
C HIS A 411 -17.15 -5.95 4.90
N ALA A 412 -17.15 -5.36 3.70
CA ALA A 412 -17.93 -4.15 3.48
C ALA A 412 -19.41 -4.54 3.59
N SER A 413 -20.12 -4.03 4.59
CA SER A 413 -21.59 -4.13 4.65
C SER A 413 -22.21 -3.46 3.42
N GLU A 414 -23.43 -3.84 3.04
CA GLU A 414 -24.15 -3.16 1.95
C GLU A 414 -24.39 -1.67 2.26
N SER A 415 -24.34 -1.26 3.54
CA SER A 415 -24.37 0.16 3.96
C SER A 415 -23.06 0.93 3.73
N ALA A 416 -21.96 0.25 3.39
CA ALA A 416 -20.66 0.84 3.12
C ALA A 416 -20.44 1.24 1.65
N GLU A 417 -21.50 1.26 0.83
CA GLU A 417 -21.41 1.71 -0.57
C GLU A 417 -20.75 3.10 -0.66
N GLY A 418 -19.51 3.13 -1.17
CA GLY A 418 -18.76 4.36 -1.45
C GLY A 418 -17.69 4.73 -0.41
N ARG A 419 -17.56 4.03 0.71
CA ARG A 419 -16.46 4.23 1.67
C ARG A 419 -15.41 3.14 1.50
N ILE A 420 -14.18 3.51 1.19
CA ILE A 420 -13.07 2.56 1.04
C ILE A 420 -12.26 2.56 2.32
N PRO A 421 -11.97 1.37 2.88
CA PRO A 421 -11.00 1.14 3.94
C PRO A 421 -9.79 2.07 3.85
N VAL A 422 -9.62 2.95 4.85
CA VAL A 422 -8.36 3.68 5.04
C VAL A 422 -7.47 2.77 5.88
N ARG A 423 -6.49 2.19 5.21
CA ARG A 423 -5.58 1.26 5.84
C ARG A 423 -4.72 1.98 6.88
N LEU A 424 -4.80 1.53 8.12
CA LEU A 424 -4.04 2.08 9.24
C LEU A 424 -3.15 1.00 9.83
N GLY A 425 -1.84 1.21 9.69
CA GLY A 425 -0.79 0.33 10.19
C GLY A 425 0.03 0.99 11.30
N PRO A 426 1.19 0.40 11.64
CA PRO A 426 2.07 0.93 12.68
C PRO A 426 2.57 2.36 12.38
N GLU A 427 2.74 2.71 11.10
CA GLU A 427 3.22 4.04 10.69
C GLU A 427 2.16 5.12 10.96
N GLU A 428 0.90 4.89 10.61
CA GLU A 428 -0.19 5.84 10.88
C GLU A 428 -0.54 5.89 12.38
N ALA A 429 -0.48 4.75 13.07
CA ALA A 429 -0.60 4.72 14.53
C ALA A 429 0.51 5.53 15.21
N GLN A 430 1.76 5.38 14.74
CA GLN A 430 2.88 6.18 15.23
C GLN A 430 2.71 7.66 14.91
N GLY A 431 2.30 8.01 13.68
CA GLY A 431 2.03 9.39 13.30
C GLY A 431 0.93 10.03 14.16
N ALA A 432 -0.13 9.28 14.48
CA ALA A 432 -1.19 9.74 15.37
C ALA A 432 -0.68 9.89 16.82
N GLY A 433 0.15 8.95 17.28
CA GLY A 433 0.85 9.03 18.57
C GLY A 433 1.75 10.27 18.67
N ASP A 434 2.55 10.55 17.64
CA ASP A 434 3.43 11.71 17.55
C ASP A 434 2.62 13.01 17.50
N TRP A 435 1.46 13.00 16.84
CA TRP A 435 0.52 14.11 16.86
C TRP A 435 -0.04 14.33 18.27
N LEU A 436 -0.45 13.27 18.98
CA LEU A 436 -0.90 13.36 20.37
C LEU A 436 0.21 13.92 21.27
N THR A 437 1.46 13.48 21.11
CA THR A 437 2.60 14.05 21.85
C THR A 437 2.75 15.56 21.63
N ARG A 438 2.57 16.02 20.39
CA ARG A 438 2.73 17.44 20.03
C ARG A 438 1.56 18.31 20.48
N GLU A 439 0.33 17.87 20.24
CA GLU A 439 -0.87 18.70 20.41
C GLU A 439 -1.59 18.46 21.75
N VAL A 440 -1.44 17.28 22.36
CA VAL A 440 -2.06 16.90 23.65
C VAL A 440 -1.03 16.89 24.79
N GLY A 441 0.22 16.58 24.50
CA GLY A 441 1.35 16.61 25.44
C GLY A 441 1.72 15.21 25.97
N GLU A 442 2.12 15.15 27.24
CA GLU A 442 2.61 13.92 27.87
C GLU A 442 1.57 12.78 27.81
N ALA A 443 2.06 11.56 27.54
CA ALA A 443 1.29 10.33 27.48
C ALA A 443 0.43 10.13 28.75
N SER A 444 -0.75 9.54 28.57
CA SER A 444 -1.59 9.19 29.72
C SER A 444 -1.10 7.91 30.39
N ASP A 445 -1.21 7.84 31.72
CA ASP A 445 -0.88 6.65 32.51
C ASP A 445 -1.80 5.47 32.17
N ALA A 446 -3.07 5.76 31.91
CA ALA A 446 -4.08 4.80 31.50
C ALA A 446 -5.08 5.42 30.51
N ALA A 447 -5.70 4.57 29.71
CA ALA A 447 -6.79 4.94 28.82
C ALA A 447 -8.07 4.15 29.15
N VAL A 448 -9.22 4.79 28.96
CA VAL A 448 -10.55 4.22 29.19
C VAL A 448 -11.41 4.49 27.96
N ILE A 449 -11.94 3.44 27.34
CA ILE A 449 -12.90 3.55 26.23
C ILE A 449 -14.31 3.48 26.80
N LEU A 450 -15.10 4.53 26.57
CA LEU A 450 -16.48 4.66 27.02
C LEU A 450 -17.41 4.49 25.81
N GLY A 451 -18.13 3.35 25.76
CA GLY A 451 -19.06 3.03 24.66
C GLY A 451 -20.39 3.80 24.69
N SER A 452 -21.40 3.31 23.96
CA SER A 452 -22.70 3.97 23.80
C SER A 452 -23.39 4.23 25.14
N GLY A 453 -23.65 5.51 25.44
CA GLY A 453 -24.37 5.93 26.66
C GLY A 453 -23.60 5.70 27.95
N LEU A 454 -22.31 5.35 27.87
CA LEU A 454 -21.44 5.19 29.03
C LEU A 454 -20.69 6.50 29.30
N ASP A 455 -20.80 6.98 30.53
CA ASP A 455 -19.95 8.03 31.06
C ASP A 455 -19.60 7.69 32.52
N LEU A 456 -18.52 8.30 33.00
CA LEU A 456 -18.12 8.23 34.39
C LEU A 456 -18.80 9.31 35.20
N ASP A 457 -18.86 9.12 36.52
CA ASP A 457 -19.37 10.16 37.41
C ASP A 457 -18.59 11.47 37.19
N PRO A 458 -19.26 12.63 37.18
CA PRO A 458 -18.58 13.92 36.98
C PRO A 458 -17.43 14.16 37.96
N GLY A 459 -17.53 13.63 39.18
CA GLY A 459 -16.49 13.72 40.22
C GLY A 459 -15.23 12.90 39.95
N PHE A 460 -15.18 12.08 38.89
CA PHE A 460 -13.97 11.41 38.42
C PHE A 460 -12.97 12.41 37.80
N ARG A 461 -13.47 13.52 37.25
CA ARG A 461 -12.67 14.52 36.52
C ARG A 461 -12.23 15.62 37.50
N GLU A 462 -11.07 15.45 38.14
CA GLU A 462 -10.56 16.48 39.07
C GLU A 462 -10.04 17.71 38.31
N GLU A 463 -9.38 17.48 37.18
CA GLU A 463 -8.87 18.50 36.27
C GLU A 463 -8.96 18.00 34.83
N VAL A 464 -9.39 18.84 33.89
CA VAL A 464 -9.35 18.52 32.45
C VAL A 464 -8.08 19.14 31.87
N LEU A 465 -7.18 18.29 31.37
CA LEU A 465 -5.87 18.67 30.85
C LEU A 465 -5.91 18.95 29.34
N ALA A 466 -6.73 18.21 28.60
CA ALA A 466 -6.92 18.39 27.16
C ALA A 466 -8.27 17.83 26.72
N GLU A 467 -8.80 18.39 25.64
CA GLU A 467 -10.04 17.90 25.02
C GLU A 467 -9.96 18.09 23.50
N VAL A 468 -10.01 16.97 22.76
CA VAL A 468 -9.74 16.94 21.32
C VAL A 468 -10.82 16.11 20.61
N PRO A 469 -11.49 16.65 19.58
CA PRO A 469 -12.38 15.86 18.72
C PRO A 469 -11.62 14.77 17.97
N TYR A 470 -12.21 13.58 17.82
CA TYR A 470 -11.55 12.48 17.09
C TYR A 470 -11.12 12.91 15.68
N ARG A 471 -11.97 13.66 14.96
CA ARG A 471 -11.68 14.20 13.62
C ARG A 471 -10.45 15.12 13.53
N SER A 472 -9.96 15.62 14.65
CA SER A 472 -8.76 16.46 14.70
C SER A 472 -7.48 15.64 14.83
N ILE A 473 -7.60 14.38 15.28
CA ILE A 473 -6.48 13.46 15.38
C ILE A 473 -6.28 12.83 14.00
N PRO A 474 -5.07 12.91 13.41
CA PRO A 474 -4.82 12.36 12.09
C PRO A 474 -5.26 10.90 11.99
N TRP A 475 -5.91 10.57 10.88
CA TRP A 475 -6.43 9.24 10.55
C TRP A 475 -7.53 8.67 11.44
N TRP A 476 -7.86 9.28 12.59
CA TRP A 476 -8.91 8.75 13.46
C TRP A 476 -10.28 8.80 12.77
N PRO A 477 -11.05 7.71 12.79
CA PRO A 477 -12.40 7.72 12.24
C PRO A 477 -13.30 8.65 13.06
N GLY A 478 -14.00 9.56 12.37
CA GLY A 478 -15.17 10.21 12.93
C GLY A 478 -16.36 9.26 12.83
N GLY A 479 -16.82 8.71 13.96
CA GLY A 479 -18.01 7.86 13.99
C GLY A 479 -19.32 8.66 13.94
N SER A 480 -20.42 7.95 13.72
CA SER A 480 -21.78 8.47 13.51
C SER A 480 -22.82 7.87 14.48
N VAL A 481 -22.42 6.90 15.32
CA VAL A 481 -23.29 6.26 16.31
C VAL A 481 -23.85 7.27 17.32
N GLU A 482 -25.17 7.25 17.49
CA GLU A 482 -25.86 8.03 18.52
C GLU A 482 -25.37 7.64 19.93
N GLY A 483 -25.15 8.64 20.79
CA GLY A 483 -24.61 8.44 22.14
C GLY A 483 -23.09 8.30 22.22
N HIS A 484 -22.34 8.49 21.14
CA HIS A 484 -20.88 8.66 21.15
C HIS A 484 -20.51 10.13 20.96
N ALA A 485 -19.77 10.71 21.90
CA ALA A 485 -19.33 12.10 21.77
C ALA A 485 -18.24 12.29 20.70
N GLN A 486 -17.49 11.22 20.37
CA GLN A 486 -16.33 11.23 19.47
C GLN A 486 -15.26 12.23 19.93
N MET A 487 -14.94 12.18 21.23
CA MET A 487 -14.03 13.10 21.90
C MET A 487 -12.99 12.35 22.72
N LEU A 488 -11.72 12.70 22.54
CA LEU A 488 -10.64 12.33 23.45
C LEU A 488 -10.54 13.40 24.52
N ARG A 489 -10.69 13.03 25.79
CA ARG A 489 -10.49 13.92 26.93
C ARG A 489 -9.40 13.38 27.85
N VAL A 490 -8.38 14.18 28.14
CA VAL A 490 -7.36 13.82 29.12
C VAL A 490 -7.67 14.51 30.43
N VAL A 491 -7.79 13.74 31.50
CA VAL A 491 -8.12 14.26 32.83
C VAL A 491 -7.06 13.89 33.85
N ARG A 492 -6.95 14.67 34.92
CA ARG A 492 -6.22 14.28 36.13
C ARG A 492 -7.17 13.59 37.11
N ARG A 493 -6.76 12.47 37.67
CA ARG A 493 -7.44 11.76 38.76
C ARG A 493 -6.41 11.17 39.71
N LYS A 494 -6.44 11.57 40.99
CA LYS A 494 -5.50 11.09 42.04
C LYS A 494 -4.03 11.18 41.58
N GLY A 495 -3.67 12.31 40.95
CA GLY A 495 -2.32 12.57 40.44
C GLY A 495 -1.98 11.93 39.09
N ARG A 496 -2.84 11.07 38.53
CA ARG A 496 -2.60 10.37 37.25
C ARG A 496 -3.31 11.01 36.08
N ARG A 497 -2.70 10.94 34.89
CA ARG A 497 -3.28 11.35 33.60
C ARG A 497 -4.08 10.18 33.04
N VAL A 498 -5.39 10.37 32.85
CA VAL A 498 -6.27 9.34 32.29
C VAL A 498 -6.88 9.86 30.99
N ALA A 499 -6.65 9.13 29.90
CA ALA A 499 -7.28 9.39 28.61
C ALA A 499 -8.67 8.73 28.57
N LEU A 500 -9.71 9.53 28.40
CA LEU A 500 -11.09 9.09 28.23
C LEU A 500 -11.45 9.20 26.74
N LEU A 501 -11.66 8.05 26.10
CA LEU A 501 -12.13 7.94 24.73
C LEU A 501 -13.66 7.84 24.78
N HIS A 502 -14.34 8.98 24.58
CA HIS A 502 -15.79 9.06 24.62
C HIS A 502 -16.40 8.66 23.28
N GLY A 503 -16.75 7.38 23.16
CA GLY A 503 -17.24 6.75 21.93
C GLY A 503 -16.21 5.81 21.32
N ARG A 504 -16.68 4.96 20.40
CA ARG A 504 -15.85 4.05 19.61
C ARG A 504 -16.39 3.90 18.20
N SER A 505 -15.51 3.55 17.30
CA SER A 505 -15.89 3.15 15.95
C SER A 505 -16.34 1.70 15.90
N HIS A 506 -17.26 1.40 14.99
CA HIS A 506 -17.68 0.04 14.67
C HIS A 506 -17.58 -0.24 13.17
N GLU A 507 -17.33 -1.50 12.83
CA GLU A 507 -17.25 -1.95 11.43
C GLU A 507 -18.54 -1.72 10.65
N TYR A 508 -19.70 -1.84 11.30
CA TYR A 508 -20.99 -1.60 10.65
C TYR A 508 -21.21 -0.14 10.21
N GLU A 509 -20.34 0.80 10.64
CA GLU A 509 -20.29 2.18 10.15
C GLU A 509 -19.55 2.28 8.80
N GLY A 510 -19.21 1.15 8.19
CA GLY A 510 -18.44 1.05 6.95
C GLY A 510 -16.93 1.23 7.17
N LEU A 511 -16.44 0.91 8.37
CA LEU A 511 -15.03 1.01 8.76
C LEU A 511 -14.38 -0.37 8.70
N ASP A 512 -13.12 -0.45 8.27
CA ASP A 512 -12.35 -1.68 8.36
C ASP A 512 -11.81 -1.92 9.79
N LEU A 513 -11.37 -3.16 10.07
CA LEU A 513 -10.85 -3.53 11.39
C LEU A 513 -9.67 -2.65 11.82
N GLY A 514 -8.78 -2.25 10.92
CA GLY A 514 -7.65 -1.37 11.20
C GLY A 514 -8.10 0.04 11.61
N GLU A 515 -9.10 0.59 10.94
CA GLU A 515 -9.74 1.86 11.33
C GLU A 515 -10.35 1.78 12.73
N VAL A 516 -11.05 0.69 13.05
CA VAL A 516 -11.62 0.47 14.39
C VAL A 516 -10.52 0.31 15.45
N GLN A 517 -9.39 -0.30 15.10
CA GLN A 517 -8.26 -0.52 16.00
C GLN A 517 -7.36 0.70 16.20
N LEU A 518 -7.36 1.67 15.27
CA LEU A 518 -6.41 2.77 15.28
C LEU A 518 -6.41 3.57 16.59
N PRO A 519 -7.54 3.94 17.21
CA PRO A 519 -7.51 4.70 18.45
C PRO A 519 -6.70 4.01 19.57
N VAL A 520 -6.81 2.68 19.69
CA VAL A 520 -6.03 1.90 20.66
C VAL A 520 -4.54 1.91 20.30
N ARG A 521 -4.21 1.66 19.04
CA ARG A 521 -2.81 1.63 18.56
C ARG A 521 -2.14 3.01 18.69
N ALA A 522 -2.86 4.09 18.37
CA ALA A 522 -2.38 5.45 18.50
C ALA A 522 -2.11 5.83 19.96
N VAL A 523 -3.00 5.41 20.89
CA VAL A 523 -2.80 5.61 22.33
C VAL A 523 -1.60 4.80 22.85
N ALA A 524 -1.38 3.59 22.33
CA ALA A 524 -0.20 2.79 22.65
C ALA A 524 1.09 3.44 22.11
N ALA A 525 1.08 3.93 20.87
CA ALA A 525 2.19 4.64 20.26
C ALA A 525 2.50 5.98 20.95
N TRP A 526 1.47 6.66 21.46
CA TRP A 526 1.60 7.86 22.31
C TRP A 526 2.34 7.55 23.63
N GLY A 527 2.33 6.29 24.08
CA GLY A 527 3.09 5.81 25.24
C GLY A 527 2.24 5.21 26.36
N CYS A 528 0.91 5.19 26.23
CA CYS A 528 0.03 4.58 27.23
C CYS A 528 0.10 3.05 27.13
N ARG A 529 0.24 2.36 28.27
CA ARG A 529 0.36 0.89 28.32
C ARG A 529 -0.77 0.18 29.07
N LYS A 530 -1.73 0.93 29.59
CA LYS A 530 -2.83 0.42 30.40
C LYS A 530 -4.17 0.80 29.76
N LEU A 531 -5.01 -0.18 29.45
CA LEU A 531 -6.29 0.04 28.79
C LEU A 531 -7.45 -0.60 29.57
N VAL A 532 -8.45 0.21 29.90
CA VAL A 532 -9.78 -0.30 30.25
C VAL A 532 -10.70 -0.11 29.05
N THR A 533 -11.20 -1.20 28.49
CA THR A 533 -12.28 -1.13 27.48
C THR A 533 -13.59 -1.52 28.13
N THR A 534 -14.59 -0.65 28.00
CA THR A 534 -15.95 -0.95 28.45
C THR A 534 -16.78 -1.52 27.30
N THR A 535 -17.96 -2.04 27.54
CA THR A 535 -18.95 -2.30 26.47
C THR A 535 -20.36 -2.19 27.05
N ALA A 536 -21.30 -1.60 26.30
CA ALA A 536 -22.72 -1.67 26.61
C ALA A 536 -23.27 -2.98 26.01
N SER A 537 -23.74 -3.88 26.87
CA SER A 537 -24.02 -5.28 26.52
C SER A 537 -25.43 -5.70 26.85
N GLY A 538 -25.97 -6.64 26.08
CA GLY A 538 -27.14 -7.42 26.47
C GLY A 538 -26.77 -8.52 27.45
N ALA A 539 -27.64 -8.82 28.40
CA ALA A 539 -27.53 -9.99 29.26
C ALA A 539 -27.86 -11.26 28.47
N VAL A 540 -26.95 -12.22 28.46
CA VAL A 540 -27.18 -13.59 27.95
C VAL A 540 -27.48 -14.53 29.12
N ALA A 541 -26.73 -14.40 30.21
CA ALA A 541 -27.00 -15.12 31.46
C ALA A 541 -28.26 -14.58 32.14
N GLU A 542 -29.15 -15.49 32.55
CA GLU A 542 -30.44 -15.14 33.18
C GLU A 542 -30.28 -14.52 34.58
N THR A 543 -29.10 -14.62 35.17
CA THR A 543 -28.78 -14.08 36.49
C THR A 543 -28.42 -12.59 36.46
N LEU A 544 -28.12 -12.03 35.29
CA LEU A 544 -27.68 -10.65 35.15
C LEU A 544 -28.86 -9.71 34.96
N VAL A 545 -28.86 -8.58 35.69
CA VAL A 545 -29.86 -7.52 35.52
C VAL A 545 -29.25 -6.21 35.01
N PRO A 546 -30.05 -5.32 34.39
CA PRO A 546 -29.54 -4.03 33.90
C PRO A 546 -28.86 -3.18 34.98
N ALA A 547 -27.84 -2.43 34.58
CA ALA A 547 -26.92 -1.62 35.38
C ALA A 547 -25.84 -2.41 36.16
N GLU A 548 -25.81 -3.74 36.07
CA GLU A 548 -24.66 -4.51 36.53
C GLU A 548 -23.42 -4.28 35.65
N VAL A 549 -22.24 -4.38 36.26
CA VAL A 549 -20.95 -4.29 35.56
C VAL A 549 -20.18 -5.57 35.82
N VAL A 550 -19.93 -6.33 34.75
CA VAL A 550 -19.31 -7.66 34.78
C VAL A 550 -17.88 -7.56 34.25
N PRO A 551 -16.85 -7.85 35.07
CA PRO A 551 -15.49 -8.03 34.58
C PRO A 551 -15.41 -9.27 33.69
N ILE A 552 -14.89 -9.11 32.47
CA ILE A 552 -14.85 -10.16 31.46
C ILE A 552 -13.49 -10.84 31.45
N ARG A 553 -13.44 -12.15 31.70
CA ARG A 553 -12.22 -12.97 31.61
C ARG A 553 -11.90 -13.31 30.17
N TRP A 554 -12.91 -13.68 29.38
CA TRP A 554 -12.72 -14.09 27.98
C TRP A 554 -13.70 -13.38 27.06
N VAL A 555 -13.18 -12.90 25.94
CA VAL A 555 -14.00 -12.42 24.82
C VAL A 555 -13.99 -13.51 23.75
N LEU A 556 -15.16 -14.08 23.49
CA LEU A 556 -15.43 -14.95 22.36
C LEU A 556 -15.67 -14.05 21.13
N ASP A 557 -14.63 -13.90 20.32
CA ASP A 557 -14.63 -13.12 19.11
C ASP A 557 -15.29 -13.90 17.97
N MET A 558 -16.55 -13.55 17.71
CA MET A 558 -17.35 -14.08 16.60
C MET A 558 -17.40 -13.09 15.43
N GLN A 559 -16.87 -11.87 15.60
CA GLN A 559 -16.76 -10.85 14.54
C GLN A 559 -15.60 -11.19 13.60
N TYR A 560 -14.44 -11.55 14.16
CA TYR A 560 -13.21 -11.78 13.40
C TYR A 560 -12.73 -13.22 13.58
N PRO A 561 -13.43 -14.21 12.98
CA PRO A 561 -13.08 -15.60 13.17
C PRO A 561 -11.66 -15.92 12.65
N GLY A 562 -11.02 -16.87 13.32
CA GLY A 562 -9.70 -17.35 12.95
C GLY A 562 -9.72 -18.26 11.71
N SER A 563 -8.58 -18.85 11.41
CA SER A 563 -8.42 -19.77 10.27
C SER A 563 -9.50 -20.86 10.26
N GLY A 564 -10.21 -21.00 9.13
CA GLY A 564 -11.31 -21.96 8.98
C GLY A 564 -12.66 -21.49 9.54
N GLY A 565 -12.81 -20.19 9.85
CA GLY A 565 -14.10 -19.60 10.25
C GLY A 565 -14.49 -19.86 11.71
N LYS A 566 -13.54 -20.27 12.56
CA LYS A 566 -13.81 -20.58 13.96
C LYS A 566 -13.74 -19.32 14.83
N PRO A 567 -14.67 -19.12 15.78
CA PRO A 567 -14.54 -18.07 16.78
C PRO A 567 -13.21 -18.14 17.54
N VAL A 568 -12.64 -16.98 17.86
CA VAL A 568 -11.38 -16.87 18.59
C VAL A 568 -11.64 -16.54 20.05
N ARG A 569 -10.93 -17.17 20.98
CA ARG A 569 -10.95 -16.78 22.39
C ARG A 569 -9.84 -15.76 22.63
N LEU A 570 -10.22 -14.55 23.03
CA LEU A 570 -9.31 -13.49 23.44
C LEU A 570 -9.32 -13.37 24.97
N ASP A 571 -8.16 -13.16 25.58
CA ASP A 571 -8.07 -12.91 27.01
C ASP A 571 -8.47 -11.45 27.32
N GLY A 572 -9.38 -11.26 28.28
CA GLY A 572 -9.86 -9.94 28.69
C GLY A 572 -9.14 -9.46 29.95
N THR A 573 -9.82 -9.56 31.08
CA THR A 573 -9.34 -9.16 32.40
C THR A 573 -8.59 -10.31 33.07
N GLY A 574 -7.35 -10.07 33.46
CA GLY A 574 -6.50 -11.08 34.13
C GLY A 574 -6.93 -11.41 35.57
N GLU A 575 -6.51 -12.58 36.07
CA GLU A 575 -6.90 -13.13 37.38
C GLU A 575 -6.67 -12.18 38.56
N THR A 576 -5.55 -11.45 38.57
CA THR A 576 -5.23 -10.51 39.66
C THR A 576 -6.29 -9.42 39.76
N LEU A 577 -6.70 -8.84 38.62
CA LEU A 577 -7.74 -7.81 38.59
C LEU A 577 -9.11 -8.41 38.93
N LEU A 578 -9.42 -9.60 38.41
CA LEU A 578 -10.66 -10.30 38.75
C LEU A 578 -10.81 -10.51 40.27
N SER A 579 -9.74 -10.97 40.93
CA SER A 579 -9.72 -11.15 42.38
C SER A 579 -9.94 -9.83 43.14
N LEU A 580 -9.33 -8.72 42.68
CA LEU A 580 -9.49 -7.41 43.31
C LEU A 580 -10.91 -6.84 43.11
N LEU A 581 -11.53 -7.13 41.97
CA LEU A 581 -12.90 -6.74 41.67
C LEU A 581 -13.94 -7.64 42.36
N GLY A 582 -13.49 -8.69 43.07
CA GLY A 582 -14.36 -9.63 43.77
C GLY A 582 -15.22 -10.48 42.82
N HIS A 583 -14.73 -10.78 41.61
CA HIS A 583 -15.46 -11.49 40.57
C HIS A 583 -14.63 -12.65 40.00
N THR A 584 -15.26 -13.74 39.57
CA THR A 584 -14.57 -14.88 38.93
C THR A 584 -14.35 -14.71 37.43
N GLY A 585 -14.66 -13.53 36.89
CA GLY A 585 -14.72 -13.19 35.47
C GLY A 585 -15.84 -13.88 34.66
N GLY A 586 -16.46 -13.12 33.76
CA GLY A 586 -17.48 -13.62 32.80
C GLY A 586 -16.93 -13.87 31.39
N VAL A 587 -17.76 -14.44 30.52
CA VAL A 587 -17.52 -14.65 29.10
C VAL A 587 -18.38 -13.68 28.29
N HIS A 588 -17.74 -12.89 27.43
CA HIS A 588 -18.42 -11.95 26.53
C HIS A 588 -18.39 -12.47 25.09
N ALA A 589 -19.50 -12.40 24.35
CA ALA A 589 -19.49 -12.64 22.91
C ALA A 589 -19.49 -11.31 22.15
N SER A 590 -18.49 -11.13 21.30
CA SER A 590 -18.45 -10.02 20.34
C SER A 590 -19.01 -10.50 19.00
N VAL A 591 -20.14 -9.95 18.56
CA VAL A 591 -20.87 -10.35 17.34
C VAL A 591 -20.98 -9.20 16.33
N GLY A 592 -21.29 -9.49 15.06
CA GLY A 592 -21.44 -8.47 14.01
C GLY A 592 -22.72 -7.64 14.15
N GLY A 593 -22.64 -6.36 13.79
CA GLY A 593 -23.74 -5.38 13.84
C GLY A 593 -24.15 -4.80 12.48
N PRO A 594 -25.13 -3.86 12.43
CA PRO A 594 -25.87 -3.30 13.55
C PRO A 594 -27.18 -4.08 13.77
N GLN A 595 -27.20 -4.98 14.75
CA GLN A 595 -28.38 -5.77 15.10
C GLN A 595 -28.33 -6.16 16.57
N TYR A 596 -29.50 -6.24 17.21
CA TYR A 596 -29.65 -6.83 18.54
C TYR A 596 -30.01 -8.30 18.40
N GLU A 597 -29.57 -9.10 19.37
CA GLU A 597 -29.72 -10.55 19.32
C GLU A 597 -31.18 -10.96 19.52
N THR A 598 -31.64 -11.85 18.64
CA THR A 598 -32.94 -12.50 18.77
C THR A 598 -32.96 -13.43 19.98
N PRO A 599 -34.15 -13.77 20.52
CA PRO A 599 -34.26 -14.76 21.59
C PRO A 599 -33.67 -16.15 21.24
N ALA A 600 -33.58 -16.51 19.96
CA ALA A 600 -32.94 -17.75 19.52
C ALA A 600 -31.41 -17.66 19.59
N GLU A 601 -30.83 -16.55 19.14
CA GLU A 601 -29.39 -16.31 19.24
C GLU A 601 -28.93 -16.25 20.70
N LEU A 602 -29.68 -15.59 21.57
CA LEU A 602 -29.39 -15.56 23.01
C LEU A 602 -29.40 -16.96 23.63
N LYS A 603 -30.31 -17.87 23.21
CA LYS A 603 -30.30 -19.27 23.65
C LYS A 603 -29.04 -20.02 23.19
N VAL A 604 -28.59 -19.78 21.96
CA VAL A 604 -27.36 -20.38 21.43
C VAL A 604 -26.14 -19.86 22.19
N LEU A 605 -26.02 -18.55 22.38
CA LEU A 605 -24.92 -17.95 23.14
C LEU A 605 -24.88 -18.43 24.58
N ARG A 606 -26.04 -18.56 25.23
CA ARG A 606 -26.15 -19.13 26.57
C ARG A 606 -25.67 -20.58 26.63
N ALA A 607 -26.01 -21.39 25.61
CA ALA A 607 -25.53 -22.77 25.51
C ALA A 607 -24.01 -22.85 25.31
N LEU A 608 -23.38 -21.80 24.79
CA LEU A 608 -21.92 -21.66 24.68
C LEU A 608 -21.26 -21.15 25.98
N GLY A 609 -22.04 -20.86 27.02
CA GLY A 609 -21.55 -20.33 28.29
C GLY A 609 -21.21 -18.85 28.25
N VAL A 610 -21.83 -18.08 27.36
CA VAL A 610 -21.69 -16.62 27.26
C VAL A 610 -22.56 -15.95 28.32
N ASP A 611 -22.02 -14.95 29.01
CA ASP A 611 -22.71 -14.14 30.01
C ASP A 611 -23.29 -12.85 29.42
N THR A 612 -22.52 -12.19 28.54
CA THR A 612 -22.88 -10.89 27.94
C THR A 612 -22.56 -10.88 26.44
N VAL A 613 -23.30 -10.10 25.67
CA VAL A 613 -23.11 -9.98 24.21
C VAL A 613 -23.16 -8.53 23.76
N SER A 614 -22.30 -8.16 22.80
CA SER A 614 -22.35 -6.87 22.14
C SER A 614 -21.62 -6.87 20.79
N MET A 615 -21.65 -5.74 20.09
CA MET A 615 -20.90 -5.50 18.85
C MET A 615 -19.45 -5.02 19.09
N SER A 616 -18.95 -5.14 20.32
CA SER A 616 -17.58 -4.81 20.74
C SER A 616 -17.16 -5.82 21.82
N PRO A 617 -15.98 -5.79 22.45
CA PRO A 617 -14.78 -5.00 22.18
C PRO A 617 -13.68 -5.81 21.46
N ALA A 618 -14.02 -6.83 20.66
CA ALA A 618 -13.03 -7.73 20.06
C ALA A 618 -11.92 -7.01 19.28
N ALA A 619 -12.25 -5.96 18.53
CA ALA A 619 -11.28 -5.18 17.78
C ALA A 619 -10.25 -4.50 18.71
N GLU A 620 -10.73 -3.82 19.76
CA GLU A 620 -9.90 -3.11 20.74
C GLU A 620 -9.06 -4.07 21.58
N VAL A 621 -9.63 -5.22 21.98
CA VAL A 621 -8.92 -6.27 22.71
C VAL A 621 -7.78 -6.83 21.87
N ARG A 622 -8.02 -7.09 20.58
CA ARG A 622 -6.95 -7.52 19.65
C ARG A 622 -5.84 -6.48 19.52
N ALA A 623 -6.21 -5.20 19.34
CA ALA A 623 -5.22 -4.13 19.25
C ALA A 623 -4.38 -4.02 20.53
N ALA A 624 -5.03 -4.07 21.70
CA ALA A 624 -4.33 -4.02 22.99
C ALA A 624 -3.33 -5.17 23.17
N HIS A 625 -3.72 -6.40 22.81
CA HIS A 625 -2.81 -7.56 22.82
C HIS A 625 -1.65 -7.40 21.84
N ASP A 626 -1.93 -6.95 20.61
CA ASP A 626 -0.93 -6.72 19.58
C ASP A 626 0.12 -5.67 20.03
N GLU A 627 -0.32 -4.64 20.76
CA GLU A 627 0.54 -3.58 21.30
C GLU A 627 1.15 -3.89 22.68
N GLY A 628 0.85 -5.07 23.25
CA GLY A 628 1.34 -5.50 24.56
C GLY A 628 0.87 -4.63 25.73
N MET A 629 -0.36 -4.13 25.67
CA MET A 629 -0.97 -3.34 26.75
C MET A 629 -1.53 -4.24 27.86
N ASP A 630 -1.48 -3.78 29.11
CA ASP A 630 -2.26 -4.39 30.18
C ASP A 630 -3.73 -4.00 30.04
N LEU A 631 -4.62 -5.00 30.11
CA LEU A 631 -6.01 -4.86 29.70
C LEU A 631 -6.99 -5.22 30.83
N ALA A 632 -8.06 -4.44 30.95
CA ALA A 632 -9.27 -4.80 31.67
C ALA A 632 -10.50 -4.60 30.76
N VAL A 633 -11.40 -5.57 30.75
CA VAL A 633 -12.64 -5.53 29.96
C VAL A 633 -13.83 -5.54 30.92
N LEU A 634 -14.65 -4.49 30.88
CA LEU A 634 -15.83 -4.33 31.74
C LEU A 634 -17.10 -4.27 30.88
N ALA A 635 -17.96 -5.27 30.98
CA ALA A 635 -19.25 -5.27 30.31
C ALA A 635 -20.32 -4.65 31.21
N VAL A 636 -20.99 -3.62 30.72
CA VAL A 636 -22.13 -2.98 31.38
C VAL A 636 -23.40 -3.59 30.82
N VAL A 637 -24.17 -4.25 31.68
CA VAL A 637 -25.45 -4.85 31.28
C VAL A 637 -26.46 -3.72 31.08
N ALA A 638 -26.75 -3.39 29.84
CA ALA A 638 -27.68 -2.31 29.50
C ALA A 638 -29.12 -2.80 29.38
N ASN A 639 -29.32 -4.06 28.98
CA ASN A 639 -30.62 -4.67 28.70
C ASN A 639 -30.58 -6.19 28.92
N THR A 640 -31.74 -6.85 28.81
CA THR A 640 -31.93 -8.31 29.03
C THR A 640 -32.20 -9.11 27.74
N GLY A 641 -31.86 -8.56 26.58
CA GLY A 641 -32.17 -9.12 25.26
C GLY A 641 -33.44 -8.53 24.63
N ASP A 642 -33.55 -8.60 23.29
CA ASP A 642 -34.64 -8.03 22.46
C ASP A 642 -34.95 -6.57 22.83
N THR A 643 -34.09 -5.64 22.40
CA THR A 643 -34.08 -4.25 22.90
C THR A 643 -34.00 -3.23 21.78
N THR A 644 -34.12 -1.95 22.15
CA THR A 644 -33.90 -0.79 21.27
C THR A 644 -32.67 0.02 21.69
N HIS A 645 -32.14 0.85 20.78
CA HIS A 645 -31.00 1.70 21.08
C HIS A 645 -31.25 2.68 22.24
N ALA A 646 -32.46 3.25 22.32
CA ALA A 646 -32.84 4.15 23.40
C ALA A 646 -32.81 3.47 24.78
N GLU A 647 -33.22 2.20 24.86
CA GLU A 647 -33.16 1.41 26.10
C GLU A 647 -31.72 1.10 26.50
N VAL A 648 -30.84 0.83 25.53
CA VAL A 648 -29.40 0.64 25.78
C VAL A 648 -28.78 1.90 26.38
N LEU A 649 -29.08 3.09 25.82
CA LEU A 649 -28.57 4.36 26.35
C LEU A 649 -29.08 4.61 27.78
N ALA A 650 -30.38 4.40 28.03
CA ALA A 650 -30.97 4.57 29.36
C ALA A 650 -30.43 3.57 30.38
N GLY A 651 -30.18 2.31 29.96
CA GLY A 651 -29.59 1.26 30.79
C GLY A 651 -28.16 1.56 31.18
N SER A 652 -27.35 1.95 30.20
CA SER A 652 -25.93 2.28 30.37
C SER A 652 -25.72 3.46 31.33
N ALA A 653 -26.54 4.50 31.22
CA ALA A 653 -26.46 5.67 32.08
C ALA A 653 -26.67 5.35 33.58
N ARG A 654 -27.44 4.31 33.92
CA ARG A 654 -27.67 3.90 35.32
C ARG A 654 -26.46 3.24 35.97
N ALA A 655 -25.50 2.76 35.17
CA ALA A 655 -24.30 2.09 35.66
C ALA A 655 -23.13 3.03 35.97
N GLY A 656 -23.23 4.32 35.64
CA GLY A 656 -22.10 5.27 35.67
C GLY A 656 -21.33 5.29 37.00
N LYS A 657 -22.03 5.31 38.13
CA LYS A 657 -21.41 5.27 39.45
C LYS A 657 -20.64 3.97 39.70
N ARG A 658 -21.27 2.83 39.47
CA ARG A 658 -20.66 1.53 39.68
C ARG A 658 -19.47 1.30 38.76
N LEU A 659 -19.60 1.73 37.49
CA LEU A 659 -18.53 1.67 36.51
C LEU A 659 -17.32 2.51 36.96
N THR A 660 -17.57 3.72 37.47
CA THR A 660 -16.53 4.61 38.01
C THR A 660 -15.78 3.94 39.16
N GLU A 661 -16.49 3.37 40.14
CA GLU A 661 -15.88 2.66 41.27
C GLU A 661 -14.95 1.52 40.81
N LEU A 662 -15.38 0.70 39.85
CA LEU A 662 -14.58 -0.42 39.37
C LEU A 662 -13.35 0.03 38.56
N ILE A 663 -13.49 1.07 37.74
CA ILE A 663 -12.37 1.65 36.99
C ILE A 663 -11.31 2.21 37.96
N GLU A 664 -11.72 2.83 39.06
CA GLU A 664 -10.78 3.28 40.07
C GLU A 664 -10.00 2.14 40.72
N VAL A 665 -10.67 1.02 41.02
CA VAL A 665 -10.01 -0.18 41.55
C VAL A 665 -8.98 -0.71 40.56
N VAL A 666 -9.33 -0.79 39.27
CA VAL A 666 -8.42 -1.25 38.22
C VAL A 666 -7.21 -0.32 38.07
N ILE A 667 -7.43 0.99 37.96
CA ILE A 667 -6.35 1.97 37.82
C ILE A 667 -5.43 1.94 39.04
N ALA A 668 -5.99 1.91 40.26
CA ALA A 668 -5.19 1.81 41.48
C ALA A 668 -4.35 0.52 41.54
N ALA A 669 -4.91 -0.61 41.07
CA ALA A 669 -4.20 -1.89 41.03
C ALA A 669 -2.98 -1.87 40.09
N TRP A 670 -3.03 -1.10 39.00
CA TRP A 670 -1.88 -0.94 38.11
C TRP A 670 -0.78 -0.04 38.68
N PHE A 671 -1.10 0.75 39.70
CA PHE A 671 -0.21 1.76 40.28
C PHE A 671 -0.15 1.66 41.82
N PRO A 672 0.27 0.52 42.39
CA PRO A 672 0.17 0.25 43.83
C PRO A 672 1.13 1.06 44.71
N HIS A 673 2.11 1.76 44.14
CA HIS A 673 3.18 2.44 44.89
C HIS A 673 2.95 3.94 45.16
N ASP A 674 1.84 4.52 44.70
CA ASP A 674 1.57 5.97 44.82
C ASP A 674 0.49 6.33 45.84
N ILE A 675 0.04 5.36 46.66
CA ILE A 675 -0.83 5.63 47.81
C ILE A 675 0.06 5.70 49.05
N SER A 676 0.80 6.81 49.20
CA SER A 676 1.46 7.20 50.44
C SER A 676 1.00 8.56 50.91
#